data_AF-A0A3N5R7U5-F1
#
_entry.id   AF-A0A3N5R7U5-F1
#
_cell.length_a   1.000
_cell.length_b   1.000
_cell.length_c   1.000
_cell.angle_alpha   90.00
_cell.angle_beta   90.00
_cell.angle_gamma   90.00
#
_symmetry.space_group_name_H-M   'P 1'
#
loop_
_entity.id
_entity.type
_entity.pdbx_description
1 polymer ?
#
loop_
_entity_poly.entity_id
_entity_poly.type
_entity_poly.pdbx_seq_one_letter_code
_entity_poly.pdbx_strand_id
1 'polypeptide(L)'
;MNLQNKQMDGADAESGIGTNLILEELLTVITHFLPQAPDAEDKDTSFLELGLNSLSVMEMIRFIDKKFKVKTTIPQFFNELTTPQQLADYILLNKPENPKAALPSPERPIPRTDASHAMDRGTSSAASGLTPPETSPFRECTPLDLAAATPPPVSGSAIENIMRQQLVSASEAVSRVVSQVVAKQLEYLNQIPGKRTVASTPRELEASRSKSAGPESVRPTAPIERSPDNLPVPPKKNLPLVAGKVKIGQGGGLTEKQQRHLNALIGRFVQRTRRSKEYTDQYRPVLADSRATVEFRLAMKEMLYPIVGQHAEGARIWDLDGNEYIDLTMGFGVLLFGHNPPFIVEALKEQISHNSLLGPRSPHVGELSALISEFTGFERVTYCNSGTESVMASLRLARAFTKKEKIVIFEGAYHGHSDLTLAISRFENGRIISEPVTPGTCAKMVQDIVVLKYGDDESLEWIRKNAHELAAVIVEPIQSRRPDLQPKEFLQALRKITAETGVILIFDEMITGFRVHPGGAQAWFGVKADIATYGKLLGGGMPIGVIAGKAKYMDGIDGGLWHYGDDSYPMAERVYFGGTFCQHPLAMAAGLATMKHLKAQGPGLQQELNRRTEWFAKTLNDYFNADQIPIKVVYFGSLFRFVFYRDGELLFYHLITKGIYVWEWRNCFISTAHTDQDLQFIITAIKESIADLREAGFLQSIVKKASSQSVAPAVIDPRQADTGAQGTKTSPDGPVRFPMTEAQKHLWILSQMTDPGALVYTVPMVIEWVGPLDERRMRAAFQELEKRHEIL
;
A
#
# COMPACT_ATOMS: atom_id res chain seq x y z
N MET A 1 -33.54 -46.71 -37.20
CA MET A 1 -32.08 -46.83 -36.98
C MET A 1 -31.54 -45.41 -36.95
N ASN A 2 -31.35 -44.81 -35.78
CA ASN A 2 -30.19 -44.95 -34.88
C ASN A 2 -28.86 -44.54 -35.54
N LEU A 3 -28.09 -43.69 -34.82
CA LEU A 3 -26.79 -43.09 -35.16
C LEU A 3 -26.84 -41.75 -35.94
N GLN A 4 -27.34 -40.68 -35.30
CA GLN A 4 -26.88 -39.30 -35.60
C GLN A 4 -27.12 -38.28 -34.46
N ASN A 5 -28.14 -38.44 -33.60
CA ASN A 5 -28.38 -37.57 -32.44
C ASN A 5 -27.58 -37.98 -31.17
N LYS A 6 -26.25 -38.09 -31.25
CA LYS A 6 -25.42 -38.37 -30.05
C LYS A 6 -24.07 -37.67 -29.98
N GLN A 7 -23.85 -36.65 -30.81
CA GLN A 7 -22.57 -35.92 -30.91
C GLN A 7 -22.66 -34.40 -30.67
N MET A 8 -23.84 -33.85 -30.37
CA MET A 8 -23.98 -32.43 -29.98
C MET A 8 -24.00 -32.21 -28.46
N ASP A 9 -24.58 -33.12 -27.67
CA ASP A 9 -24.67 -32.96 -26.19
C ASP A 9 -23.33 -33.09 -25.45
N GLY A 10 -22.26 -33.55 -26.12
CA GLY A 10 -20.94 -33.76 -25.51
C GLY A 10 -20.06 -32.50 -25.43
N ALA A 11 -20.18 -31.59 -26.40
CA ALA A 11 -19.29 -30.43 -26.52
C ALA A 11 -19.65 -29.29 -25.55
N ASP A 12 -20.93 -29.12 -25.25
CA ASP A 12 -21.40 -28.13 -24.27
C ASP A 12 -21.14 -28.59 -22.82
N ALA A 13 -21.04 -29.90 -22.60
CA ALA A 13 -20.65 -30.47 -21.31
C ALA A 13 -19.14 -30.28 -21.01
N GLU A 14 -18.26 -30.54 -21.96
CA GLU A 14 -16.81 -30.34 -21.77
C GLU A 14 -16.42 -28.85 -21.63
N SER A 15 -17.07 -27.95 -22.37
CA SER A 15 -16.82 -26.52 -22.24
C SER A 15 -17.30 -25.96 -20.89
N GLY A 16 -18.48 -26.38 -20.42
CA GLY A 16 -18.98 -26.02 -19.08
C GLY A 16 -18.07 -26.49 -17.93
N ILE A 17 -17.46 -27.68 -18.04
CA ILE A 17 -16.48 -28.18 -17.06
C ILE A 17 -15.21 -27.31 -17.08
N GLY A 18 -14.70 -26.96 -18.26
CA GLY A 18 -13.53 -26.09 -18.42
C GLY A 18 -13.74 -24.68 -17.85
N THR A 19 -14.89 -24.06 -18.13
CA THR A 19 -15.28 -22.75 -17.58
C THR A 19 -15.37 -22.81 -16.05
N ASN A 20 -16.02 -23.83 -15.48
CA ASN A 20 -16.20 -23.94 -14.03
C ASN A 20 -14.86 -24.04 -13.28
N LEU A 21 -13.89 -24.81 -13.79
CA LEU A 21 -12.55 -24.90 -13.20
C LEU A 21 -11.79 -23.57 -13.24
N ILE A 22 -11.87 -22.84 -14.35
CA ILE A 22 -11.26 -21.49 -14.46
C ILE A 22 -11.98 -20.50 -13.54
N LEU A 23 -13.30 -20.61 -13.42
CA LEU A 23 -14.13 -19.75 -12.57
C LEU A 23 -13.83 -19.95 -11.08
N GLU A 24 -13.78 -21.18 -10.58
CA GLU A 24 -13.41 -21.48 -9.18
C GLU A 24 -12.02 -20.92 -8.84
N GLU A 25 -11.09 -21.02 -9.79
CA GLU A 25 -9.73 -20.52 -9.64
C GLU A 25 -9.65 -18.99 -9.69
N LEU A 26 -10.43 -18.33 -10.56
CA LEU A 26 -10.59 -16.88 -10.56
C LEU A 26 -11.22 -16.37 -9.27
N LEU A 27 -12.31 -17.00 -8.79
CA LEU A 27 -12.94 -16.65 -7.52
C LEU A 27 -11.95 -16.78 -6.36
N THR A 28 -11.16 -17.86 -6.32
CA THR A 28 -10.08 -18.07 -5.36
C THR A 28 -9.04 -16.94 -5.40
N VAL A 29 -8.65 -16.48 -6.59
CA VAL A 29 -7.69 -15.38 -6.76
C VAL A 29 -8.29 -14.05 -6.30
N ILE A 30 -9.56 -13.82 -6.61
CA ILE A 30 -10.29 -12.62 -6.18
C ILE A 30 -10.39 -12.53 -4.65
N THR A 31 -10.45 -13.66 -3.92
CA THR A 31 -10.39 -13.64 -2.43
C THR A 31 -9.19 -12.87 -1.88
N HIS A 32 -8.06 -12.83 -2.60
CA HIS A 32 -6.82 -12.20 -2.14
C HIS A 32 -6.87 -10.67 -2.21
N PHE A 33 -7.79 -10.12 -3.03
CA PHE A 33 -7.92 -8.67 -3.25
C PHE A 33 -9.10 -8.06 -2.48
N LEU A 34 -9.92 -8.88 -1.82
CA LEU A 34 -11.17 -8.47 -1.19
C LEU A 34 -11.17 -8.72 0.33
N PRO A 35 -11.87 -7.91 1.14
CA PRO A 35 -12.02 -8.16 2.58
C PRO A 35 -12.82 -9.43 2.93
N GLN A 36 -13.51 -10.02 1.96
CA GLN A 36 -14.32 -11.23 2.08
C GLN A 36 -14.13 -12.08 0.83
N ALA A 37 -14.13 -13.40 0.98
CA ALA A 37 -14.09 -14.32 -0.16
C ALA A 37 -15.40 -14.24 -0.96
N PRO A 38 -15.36 -14.11 -2.31
CA PRO A 38 -16.54 -14.36 -3.12
C PRO A 38 -16.86 -15.87 -3.14
N ASP A 39 -18.15 -16.21 -3.07
CA ASP A 39 -18.62 -17.60 -3.21
C ASP A 39 -19.04 -17.88 -4.66
N ALA A 40 -19.39 -19.13 -4.97
CA ALA A 40 -19.92 -19.55 -6.27
C ALA A 40 -21.18 -18.78 -6.73
N GLU A 41 -21.94 -18.15 -5.82
CA GLU A 41 -23.05 -17.27 -6.18
C GLU A 41 -22.62 -15.92 -6.79
N ASP A 42 -21.38 -15.49 -6.57
CA ASP A 42 -20.91 -14.16 -6.99
C ASP A 42 -20.29 -14.15 -8.40
N LYS A 43 -20.35 -15.29 -9.12
CA LYS A 43 -19.80 -15.45 -10.47
C LYS A 43 -20.32 -14.43 -11.50
N ASP A 44 -21.56 -14.00 -11.34
CA ASP A 44 -22.24 -13.02 -12.20
C ASP A 44 -22.27 -11.62 -11.57
N THR A 45 -21.66 -11.43 -10.39
CA THR A 45 -21.50 -10.12 -9.75
C THR A 45 -20.37 -9.36 -10.45
N SER A 46 -20.54 -8.07 -10.67
CA SER A 46 -19.48 -7.31 -11.35
C SER A 46 -18.22 -7.20 -10.47
N PHE A 47 -17.03 -7.17 -11.08
CA PHE A 47 -15.78 -6.91 -10.36
C PHE A 47 -15.82 -5.59 -9.58
N LEU A 48 -16.64 -4.65 -10.04
CA LEU A 48 -16.93 -3.38 -9.39
C LEU A 48 -17.71 -3.55 -8.08
N GLU A 49 -18.81 -4.32 -8.08
CA GLU A 49 -19.64 -4.62 -6.90
C GLU A 49 -18.93 -5.56 -5.90
N LEU A 50 -18.07 -6.45 -6.42
CA LEU A 50 -17.15 -7.23 -5.60
C LEU A 50 -16.15 -6.34 -4.84
N GLY A 51 -15.90 -5.12 -5.30
CA GLY A 51 -15.03 -4.15 -4.64
C GLY A 51 -13.58 -4.14 -5.14
N LEU A 52 -13.29 -4.75 -6.29
CA LEU A 52 -11.96 -4.67 -6.90
C LEU A 52 -11.71 -3.23 -7.38
N ASN A 53 -10.62 -2.65 -6.90
CA ASN A 53 -10.15 -1.34 -7.33
C ASN A 53 -9.17 -1.47 -8.52
N SER A 54 -8.72 -0.35 -9.08
CA SER A 54 -7.83 -0.33 -10.25
C SER A 54 -6.50 -1.08 -10.02
N LEU A 55 -5.97 -1.13 -8.78
CA LEU A 55 -4.78 -1.91 -8.45
C LEU A 55 -5.07 -3.41 -8.47
N SER A 56 -6.18 -3.84 -7.86
CA SER A 56 -6.66 -5.23 -7.88
C SER A 56 -6.91 -5.72 -9.32
N VAL A 57 -7.48 -4.88 -10.18
CA VAL A 57 -7.65 -5.20 -11.62
C VAL A 57 -6.30 -5.35 -12.33
N MET A 58 -5.30 -4.52 -12.03
CA MET A 58 -3.93 -4.66 -12.57
C MET A 58 -3.21 -5.91 -12.07
N GLU A 59 -3.48 -6.37 -10.85
CA GLU A 59 -2.93 -7.62 -10.31
C GLU A 59 -3.63 -8.85 -10.90
N MET A 60 -4.95 -8.77 -11.10
CA MET A 60 -5.74 -9.80 -11.77
C MET A 60 -5.34 -9.96 -13.25
N ILE A 61 -5.13 -8.87 -14.00
CA ILE A 61 -4.57 -8.91 -15.37
C ILE A 61 -3.21 -9.61 -15.39
N ARG A 62 -2.31 -9.27 -14.44
CA ARG A 62 -0.99 -9.90 -14.31
C ARG A 62 -1.10 -11.40 -14.00
N PHE A 63 -2.03 -11.80 -13.15
CA PHE A 63 -2.29 -13.22 -12.85
C PHE A 63 -2.72 -14.00 -14.10
N ILE A 64 -3.64 -13.44 -14.88
CA ILE A 64 -4.22 -14.10 -16.07
C ILE A 64 -3.19 -14.28 -17.17
N ASP A 65 -2.40 -13.25 -17.48
CA ASP A 65 -1.30 -13.33 -18.46
C ASP A 65 -0.20 -14.31 -17.98
N LYS A 66 0.17 -14.26 -16.69
CA LYS A 66 1.18 -15.17 -16.11
C LYS A 66 0.72 -16.63 -16.17
N LYS A 67 -0.54 -16.93 -15.82
CA LYS A 67 -1.06 -18.29 -15.64
C LYS A 67 -1.71 -18.89 -16.88
N PHE A 68 -2.69 -18.21 -17.47
CA PHE A 68 -3.45 -18.73 -18.60
C PHE A 68 -2.88 -18.35 -19.97
N LYS A 69 -1.87 -17.46 -20.01
CA LYS A 69 -1.27 -16.88 -21.22
C LYS A 69 -2.26 -16.09 -22.09
N VAL A 70 -3.33 -15.59 -21.47
CA VAL A 70 -4.35 -14.76 -22.10
C VAL A 70 -4.08 -13.29 -21.78
N LYS A 71 -3.88 -12.48 -22.81
CA LYS A 71 -3.73 -11.02 -22.63
C LYS A 71 -5.08 -10.36 -22.48
N THR A 72 -5.24 -9.59 -21.41
CA THR A 72 -6.41 -8.76 -21.13
C THR A 72 -5.96 -7.34 -20.83
N THR A 73 -6.83 -6.37 -21.07
CA THR A 73 -6.54 -4.94 -20.86
C THR A 73 -7.52 -4.30 -19.89
N ILE A 74 -7.09 -3.24 -19.21
CA ILE A 74 -7.92 -2.50 -18.23
C ILE A 74 -9.28 -2.08 -18.83
N PRO A 75 -9.38 -1.54 -20.06
CA PRO A 75 -10.68 -1.21 -20.66
C PRO A 75 -11.62 -2.42 -20.82
N GLN A 76 -11.11 -3.61 -21.12
CA GLN A 76 -11.94 -4.81 -21.28
C GLN A 76 -12.60 -5.19 -19.94
N PHE A 77 -11.88 -5.08 -18.82
CA PHE A 77 -12.44 -5.31 -17.48
C PHE A 77 -13.59 -4.36 -17.09
N PHE A 78 -13.66 -3.18 -17.72
CA PHE A 78 -14.71 -2.19 -17.46
C PHE A 78 -15.87 -2.23 -18.48
N ASN A 79 -15.68 -2.85 -19.65
CA ASN A 79 -16.64 -2.79 -20.77
C ASN A 79 -17.15 -4.16 -21.24
N GLU A 80 -16.32 -5.21 -21.19
CA GLU A 80 -16.57 -6.49 -21.89
C GLU A 80 -16.50 -7.69 -20.93
N LEU A 81 -15.56 -7.66 -19.99
CA LEU A 81 -15.24 -8.71 -19.02
C LEU A 81 -15.53 -8.18 -17.61
N THR A 82 -16.79 -7.86 -17.34
CA THR A 82 -17.19 -7.15 -16.13
C THR A 82 -17.50 -8.07 -14.96
N THR A 83 -17.69 -9.38 -15.18
CA THR A 83 -17.95 -10.40 -14.14
C THR A 83 -16.92 -11.56 -14.16
N PRO A 84 -16.74 -12.30 -13.04
CA PRO A 84 -15.92 -13.51 -12.99
C PRO A 84 -16.31 -14.56 -14.04
N GLN A 85 -17.61 -14.74 -14.31
CA GLN A 85 -18.14 -15.67 -15.32
C GLN A 85 -17.70 -15.25 -16.73
N GLN A 86 -17.95 -13.99 -17.13
CA GLN A 86 -17.52 -13.47 -18.43
C GLN A 86 -16.01 -13.59 -18.65
N LEU A 87 -15.23 -13.38 -17.59
CA LEU A 87 -13.79 -13.54 -17.63
C LEU A 87 -13.36 -15.02 -17.76
N ALA A 88 -14.02 -15.94 -17.04
CA ALA A 88 -13.75 -17.37 -17.15
C ALA A 88 -14.00 -17.88 -18.59
N ASP A 89 -15.13 -17.48 -19.17
CA ASP A 89 -15.51 -17.82 -20.55
C ASP A 89 -14.53 -17.21 -21.57
N TYR A 90 -14.11 -15.95 -21.39
CA TYR A 90 -13.09 -15.32 -22.22
C TYR A 90 -11.73 -16.04 -22.13
N ILE A 91 -11.31 -16.43 -20.94
CA ILE A 91 -10.05 -17.16 -20.74
C ILE A 91 -10.12 -18.55 -21.37
N LEU A 92 -11.24 -19.29 -21.20
CA LEU A 92 -11.42 -20.59 -21.85
C LEU A 92 -11.35 -20.47 -23.37
N LEU A 93 -11.98 -19.44 -23.95
CA LEU A 93 -11.99 -19.20 -25.39
C LEU A 93 -10.61 -18.81 -25.94
N ASN A 94 -9.82 -18.04 -25.20
CA ASN A 94 -8.54 -17.47 -25.68
C ASN A 94 -7.29 -18.21 -25.18
N LYS A 95 -7.44 -19.30 -24.41
CA LYS A 95 -6.30 -20.12 -23.96
C LYS A 95 -5.62 -20.80 -25.17
N PRO A 96 -4.28 -20.77 -25.30
CA PRO A 96 -3.57 -21.33 -26.46
C PRO A 96 -3.71 -22.86 -26.67
N GLU A 97 -4.33 -23.58 -25.73
CA GLU A 97 -4.62 -25.02 -25.84
C GLU A 97 -6.01 -25.32 -26.43
N ASN A 98 -6.85 -24.32 -26.70
CA ASN A 98 -8.21 -24.51 -27.23
C ASN A 98 -8.24 -24.42 -28.78
N PRO A 99 -8.51 -25.50 -29.54
CA PRO A 99 -8.27 -25.55 -31.00
C PRO A 99 -9.19 -24.70 -31.91
N LYS A 100 -9.98 -23.75 -31.36
CA LYS A 100 -11.01 -23.00 -32.12
C LYS A 100 -10.85 -21.47 -32.13
N ALA A 101 -9.86 -20.90 -31.45
CA ALA A 101 -9.62 -19.44 -31.44
C ALA A 101 -8.44 -19.03 -32.32
N ALA A 102 -8.58 -19.23 -33.64
CA ALA A 102 -7.77 -18.54 -34.63
C ALA A 102 -8.69 -17.65 -35.48
N LEU A 103 -8.70 -16.35 -35.16
CA LEU A 103 -9.26 -15.30 -36.03
C LEU A 103 -8.13 -14.33 -36.44
N PRO A 104 -8.18 -13.77 -37.66
CA PRO A 104 -7.03 -13.15 -38.28
C PRO A 104 -6.69 -11.78 -37.68
N SER A 105 -5.40 -11.46 -37.69
CA SER A 105 -4.88 -10.12 -37.40
C SER A 105 -5.57 -9.06 -38.27
N PRO A 106 -5.99 -7.91 -37.72
CA PRO A 106 -6.46 -6.80 -38.53
C PRO A 106 -5.27 -6.14 -39.25
N GLU A 107 -5.09 -6.47 -40.53
CA GLU A 107 -4.25 -5.66 -41.41
C GLU A 107 -4.83 -4.25 -41.48
N ARG A 108 -4.02 -3.24 -41.13
CA ARG A 108 -4.37 -1.84 -41.35
C ARG A 108 -4.32 -1.56 -42.85
N PRO A 109 -5.36 -1.00 -43.47
CA PRO A 109 -5.24 -0.46 -44.82
C PRO A 109 -4.22 0.69 -44.82
N ILE A 110 -3.19 0.56 -45.64
CA ILE A 110 -2.29 1.67 -45.98
C ILE A 110 -3.06 2.56 -46.97
N PRO A 111 -3.31 3.85 -46.69
CA PRO A 111 -3.87 4.75 -47.68
C PRO A 111 -2.86 4.95 -48.81
N ARG A 112 -3.16 4.43 -50.00
CA ARG A 112 -2.54 4.93 -51.23
C ARG A 112 -3.26 6.22 -51.61
N THR A 113 -2.53 7.32 -51.65
CA THR A 113 -2.96 8.54 -52.33
C THR A 113 -2.06 8.75 -53.54
N ASP A 114 -2.49 8.24 -54.69
CA ASP A 114 -1.92 8.65 -55.97
C ASP A 114 -2.28 10.11 -56.23
N ALA A 115 -1.31 10.89 -56.72
CA ALA A 115 -1.52 12.28 -57.10
C ALA A 115 -1.92 12.40 -58.57
N SER A 116 -2.94 13.21 -58.88
CA SER A 116 -2.99 13.93 -60.17
C SER A 116 -4.00 15.09 -60.16
N HIS A 117 -3.59 16.22 -60.76
CA HIS A 117 -4.39 17.38 -61.22
C HIS A 117 -5.19 18.22 -60.18
N ALA A 118 -5.38 19.54 -60.33
CA ALA A 118 -4.68 20.60 -61.10
C ALA A 118 -5.15 21.99 -60.58
N MET A 119 -4.53 23.06 -61.13
CA MET A 119 -4.82 24.53 -61.09
C MET A 119 -6.29 24.98 -60.77
N ASP A 120 -6.61 26.20 -60.30
CA ASP A 120 -5.96 27.52 -60.50
C ASP A 120 -6.46 28.62 -59.51
N ARG A 121 -5.72 29.76 -59.45
CA ARG A 121 -6.10 31.16 -59.08
C ARG A 121 -6.85 31.54 -57.78
N GLY A 122 -6.41 32.66 -57.14
CA GLY A 122 -7.29 33.36 -56.17
C GLY A 122 -6.85 34.60 -55.35
N THR A 123 -5.85 35.42 -55.74
CA THR A 123 -5.70 36.86 -55.38
C THR A 123 -5.99 37.43 -53.96
N SER A 124 -4.93 37.98 -53.31
CA SER A 124 -4.85 39.36 -52.72
C SER A 124 -5.65 39.68 -51.42
N SER A 125 -5.32 40.65 -50.55
CA SER A 125 -4.19 41.61 -50.39
C SER A 125 -4.21 42.26 -48.98
N ALA A 126 -3.06 42.74 -48.47
CA ALA A 126 -2.81 43.99 -47.69
C ALA A 126 -3.67 44.38 -46.43
N ALA A 127 -3.23 45.23 -45.47
CA ALA A 127 -1.92 45.67 -44.96
C ALA A 127 -2.12 46.66 -43.76
N SER A 128 -1.03 47.05 -43.06
CA SER A 128 -0.87 48.19 -42.09
C SER A 128 -1.58 48.10 -40.71
N GLY A 129 -1.04 48.57 -39.57
CA GLY A 129 0.22 49.25 -39.18
C GLY A 129 0.25 49.56 -37.64
N LEU A 130 1.21 50.23 -36.98
CA LEU A 130 2.59 50.67 -37.31
C LEU A 130 3.33 51.27 -36.05
N THR A 131 4.43 50.65 -35.55
CA THR A 131 5.63 51.28 -34.87
C THR A 131 5.51 52.06 -33.53
N PRO A 132 6.60 52.52 -32.82
CA PRO A 132 8.09 52.36 -32.93
C PRO A 132 8.80 51.97 -31.55
N PRO A 133 10.12 52.16 -31.28
CA PRO A 133 11.34 51.60 -31.93
C PRO A 133 12.47 51.05 -30.98
N GLU A 134 13.45 50.32 -31.58
CA GLU A 134 14.94 50.28 -31.32
C GLU A 134 15.54 49.91 -29.92
N THR A 135 16.75 49.31 -29.76
CA THR A 135 17.96 49.08 -30.61
C THR A 135 18.58 47.66 -30.49
N SER A 136 19.49 47.30 -31.43
CA SER A 136 20.31 46.06 -31.52
C SER A 136 21.82 46.32 -31.15
N PRO A 137 22.88 45.48 -31.37
CA PRO A 137 23.09 44.40 -32.40
C PRO A 137 23.91 43.12 -32.01
N PHE A 138 23.92 42.07 -32.87
CA PHE A 138 25.10 41.60 -33.65
C PHE A 138 24.92 40.29 -34.48
N ARG A 139 25.04 40.44 -35.81
CA ARG A 139 25.49 39.55 -36.94
C ARG A 139 25.26 38.01 -36.98
N GLU A 140 24.74 37.58 -38.14
CA GLU A 140 24.67 36.20 -38.67
C GLU A 140 25.82 35.85 -39.66
N CYS A 141 25.93 34.56 -40.03
CA CYS A 141 26.57 34.06 -41.25
C CYS A 141 25.71 32.95 -41.91
N THR A 142 25.84 32.80 -43.23
CA THR A 142 24.90 32.12 -44.15
C THR A 142 25.01 30.58 -44.24
N PRO A 143 23.94 29.86 -44.65
CA PRO A 143 23.95 28.41 -44.92
C PRO A 143 24.47 28.07 -46.33
N LEU A 144 24.78 26.79 -46.57
CA LEU A 144 25.33 26.27 -47.82
C LEU A 144 24.57 25.01 -48.29
N ASP A 145 24.35 24.88 -49.60
CA ASP A 145 23.57 23.82 -50.25
C ASP A 145 24.13 22.40 -50.07
N LEU A 146 23.24 21.40 -50.09
CA LEU A 146 23.59 20.01 -50.44
C LEU A 146 22.55 19.41 -51.40
N ALA A 147 23.00 19.01 -52.59
CA ALA A 147 22.17 18.42 -53.64
C ALA A 147 21.97 16.89 -53.46
N ALA A 148 20.97 16.34 -54.16
CA ALA A 148 20.53 14.96 -54.03
C ALA A 148 21.46 13.91 -54.68
N ALA A 149 21.56 12.74 -54.05
CA ALA A 149 22.03 11.49 -54.66
C ALA A 149 21.31 10.28 -54.04
N THR A 150 20.78 9.38 -54.88
CA THR A 150 20.09 8.14 -54.48
C THR A 150 21.08 6.96 -54.38
N PRO A 151 20.99 6.09 -53.33
CA PRO A 151 21.86 4.93 -53.19
C PRO A 151 21.29 3.64 -53.83
N PRO A 152 22.16 2.69 -54.25
CA PRO A 152 21.77 1.34 -54.68
C PRO A 152 21.53 0.39 -53.48
N PRO A 153 20.91 -0.79 -53.68
CA PRO A 153 20.57 -1.70 -52.58
C PRO A 153 21.79 -2.46 -52.04
N VAL A 154 21.90 -2.60 -50.71
CA VAL A 154 23.00 -3.31 -50.03
C VAL A 154 22.45 -4.24 -48.95
N SER A 155 23.07 -5.42 -48.82
CA SER A 155 22.70 -6.50 -47.90
C SER A 155 23.13 -6.27 -46.44
N GLY A 156 22.49 -6.99 -45.52
CA GLY A 156 22.43 -6.70 -44.08
C GLY A 156 23.67 -6.96 -43.22
N SER A 157 24.90 -6.71 -43.70
CA SER A 157 26.14 -6.81 -42.89
C SER A 157 26.95 -5.51 -42.76
N ALA A 158 26.55 -4.43 -43.45
CA ALA A 158 27.26 -3.15 -43.38
C ALA A 158 26.93 -2.34 -42.11
N ILE A 159 25.68 -2.38 -41.63
CA ILE A 159 25.21 -1.55 -40.51
C ILE A 159 25.90 -1.94 -39.19
N GLU A 160 26.14 -3.24 -38.93
CA GLU A 160 26.82 -3.69 -37.71
C GLU A 160 28.28 -3.19 -37.67
N ASN A 161 28.98 -3.19 -38.82
CA ASN A 161 30.34 -2.68 -38.92
C ASN A 161 30.42 -1.16 -38.74
N ILE A 162 29.45 -0.41 -39.27
CA ILE A 162 29.35 1.05 -39.08
C ILE A 162 29.06 1.38 -37.60
N MET A 163 28.15 0.65 -36.94
CA MET A 163 27.89 0.83 -35.51
C MET A 163 29.11 0.49 -34.65
N ARG A 164 29.87 -0.57 -34.97
CA ARG A 164 31.12 -0.89 -34.27
C ARG A 164 32.18 0.21 -34.45
N GLN A 165 32.34 0.76 -35.66
CA GLN A 165 33.26 1.88 -35.90
C GLN A 165 32.83 3.17 -35.18
N GLN A 166 31.53 3.45 -35.10
CA GLN A 166 31.01 4.59 -34.33
C GLN A 166 31.21 4.42 -32.81
N LEU A 167 31.03 3.21 -32.27
CA LEU A 167 31.30 2.93 -30.85
C LEU A 167 32.78 3.05 -30.48
N VAL A 168 33.69 2.59 -31.34
CA VAL A 168 35.15 2.74 -31.12
C VAL A 168 35.57 4.21 -31.18
N SER A 169 35.11 4.96 -32.19
CA SER A 169 35.46 6.38 -32.34
C SER A 169 34.81 7.28 -31.27
N ALA A 170 33.61 6.95 -30.78
CA ALA A 170 33.01 7.61 -29.62
C ALA A 170 33.81 7.32 -28.32
N SER A 171 34.26 6.08 -28.11
CA SER A 171 35.11 5.71 -26.98
C SER A 171 36.45 6.45 -26.99
N GLU A 172 37.11 6.56 -28.16
CA GLU A 172 38.32 7.36 -28.31
C GLU A 172 38.08 8.86 -28.07
N ALA A 173 36.97 9.42 -28.54
CA ALA A 173 36.63 10.82 -28.30
C ALA A 173 36.45 11.11 -26.80
N VAL A 174 35.72 10.26 -26.08
CA VAL A 174 35.57 10.36 -24.62
C VAL A 174 36.92 10.21 -23.91
N SER A 175 37.76 9.26 -24.32
CA SER A 175 39.09 9.06 -23.73
C SER A 175 40.03 10.27 -23.93
N ARG A 176 39.96 10.94 -25.10
CA ARG A 176 40.69 12.20 -25.35
C ARG A 176 40.18 13.35 -24.49
N VAL A 177 38.87 13.49 -24.32
CA VAL A 177 38.28 14.52 -23.44
C VAL A 177 38.67 14.29 -21.98
N VAL A 178 38.60 13.04 -21.47
CA VAL A 178 39.05 12.71 -20.12
C VAL A 178 40.55 12.99 -19.95
N SER A 179 41.37 12.62 -20.93
CA SER A 179 42.82 12.90 -20.90
C SER A 179 43.13 14.40 -20.89
N GLN A 180 42.37 15.23 -21.63
CA GLN A 180 42.51 16.69 -21.62
C GLN A 180 42.04 17.32 -20.30
N VAL A 181 40.98 16.79 -19.68
CA VAL A 181 40.51 17.23 -18.35
C VAL A 181 41.54 16.89 -17.27
N VAL A 182 42.09 15.67 -17.29
CA VAL A 182 43.15 15.24 -16.36
C VAL A 182 44.42 16.08 -16.55
N ALA A 183 44.83 16.35 -17.80
CA ALA A 183 45.96 17.22 -18.08
C ALA A 183 45.77 18.64 -17.52
N LYS A 184 44.59 19.25 -17.74
CA LYS A 184 44.26 20.57 -17.14
C LYS A 184 44.19 20.55 -15.62
N GLN A 185 43.73 19.45 -15.01
CA GLN A 185 43.72 19.30 -13.55
C GLN A 185 45.14 19.19 -12.98
N LEU A 186 46.05 18.45 -13.62
CA LEU A 186 47.47 18.43 -13.24
C LEU A 186 48.16 19.79 -13.44
N GLU A 187 47.83 20.50 -14.52
CA GLU A 187 48.35 21.83 -14.80
C GLU A 187 47.93 22.86 -13.72
N TYR A 188 46.67 22.80 -13.27
CA TYR A 188 46.18 23.58 -12.12
C TYR A 188 46.84 23.19 -10.79
N LEU A 189 47.08 21.90 -10.54
CA LEU A 189 47.77 21.44 -9.33
C LEU A 189 49.23 21.89 -9.27
N ASN A 190 49.91 21.98 -10.41
CA ASN A 190 51.30 22.43 -10.52
C ASN A 190 51.47 23.97 -10.43
N GLN A 191 50.38 24.75 -10.48
CA GLN A 191 50.41 26.21 -10.34
C GLN A 191 50.26 26.70 -8.89
N ILE A 192 50.12 25.80 -7.91
CA ILE A 192 50.00 26.14 -6.49
C ILE A 192 51.41 26.33 -5.88
N PRO A 193 51.81 27.53 -5.43
CA PRO A 193 53.14 27.75 -4.87
C PRO A 193 53.24 27.16 -3.46
N GLY A 194 54.03 26.09 -3.31
CA GLY A 194 54.58 25.68 -2.00
C GLY A 194 54.10 24.34 -1.45
N LYS A 195 54.76 23.26 -1.90
CA LYS A 195 55.27 22.20 -1.01
C LYS A 195 56.38 21.40 -1.70
N ARG A 196 57.35 20.95 -0.91
CA ARG A 196 58.57 20.27 -1.39
C ARG A 196 58.28 18.86 -1.89
N THR A 197 59.02 18.46 -2.92
CA THR A 197 59.08 17.09 -3.46
C THR A 197 59.71 16.11 -2.47
N VAL A 198 59.11 14.92 -2.37
CA VAL A 198 59.79 13.70 -1.94
C VAL A 198 59.44 12.62 -2.96
N ALA A 199 60.46 12.03 -3.60
CA ALA A 199 60.28 11.03 -4.64
C ALA A 199 60.35 9.61 -4.06
N SER A 200 59.44 8.74 -4.49
CA SER A 200 59.53 7.29 -4.27
C SER A 200 59.05 6.54 -5.51
N THR A 201 59.95 5.79 -6.14
CA THR A 201 59.71 4.94 -7.32
C THR A 201 58.75 3.79 -7.01
N PRO A 202 57.78 3.46 -7.89
CA PRO A 202 57.01 2.22 -7.79
C PRO A 202 57.89 1.01 -8.12
N ARG A 203 57.72 -0.08 -7.38
CA ARG A 203 58.38 -1.37 -7.63
C ARG A 203 57.31 -2.39 -8.03
N GLU A 204 57.44 -3.02 -9.19
CA GLU A 204 56.58 -4.13 -9.60
C GLU A 204 56.67 -5.29 -8.61
N LEU A 205 55.55 -5.98 -8.42
CA LEU A 205 55.50 -7.28 -7.74
C LEU A 205 54.39 -8.13 -8.36
N GLU A 206 54.75 -9.38 -8.68
CA GLU A 206 54.07 -10.24 -9.64
C GLU A 206 52.86 -10.98 -9.05
N ALA A 207 51.92 -11.35 -9.92
CA ALA A 207 50.74 -12.13 -9.56
C ALA A 207 51.08 -13.62 -9.35
N SER A 208 51.00 -14.09 -8.10
CA SER A 208 51.10 -15.52 -7.77
C SER A 208 49.78 -16.25 -8.07
N ARG A 209 49.84 -17.30 -8.90
CA ARG A 209 48.71 -18.19 -9.19
C ARG A 209 48.61 -19.31 -8.15
N SER A 210 47.54 -19.37 -7.36
CA SER A 210 47.16 -20.58 -6.61
C SER A 210 46.06 -21.36 -7.35
N LYS A 211 46.23 -22.67 -7.47
CA LYS A 211 45.43 -23.56 -8.33
C LYS A 211 44.05 -23.87 -7.75
N SER A 212 43.07 -24.02 -8.64
CA SER A 212 41.80 -24.69 -8.35
C SER A 212 41.99 -26.20 -8.17
N ALA A 213 41.30 -26.78 -7.18
CA ALA A 213 41.03 -28.21 -7.11
C ALA A 213 39.57 -28.46 -7.50
N GLY A 214 39.34 -29.42 -8.41
CA GLY A 214 38.01 -29.85 -8.82
C GLY A 214 37.35 -30.80 -7.80
N PRO A 215 36.04 -31.09 -7.96
CA PRO A 215 35.27 -31.83 -6.98
C PRO A 215 35.52 -33.35 -7.04
N GLU A 216 35.70 -33.98 -5.88
CA GLU A 216 35.69 -35.44 -5.76
C GLU A 216 34.27 -35.99 -5.66
N SER A 217 34.05 -37.13 -6.33
CA SER A 217 32.78 -37.86 -6.34
C SER A 217 32.70 -38.89 -5.22
N VAL A 218 31.63 -38.86 -4.42
CA VAL A 218 31.28 -39.97 -3.50
C VAL A 218 29.88 -40.50 -3.86
N ARG A 219 29.76 -41.83 -3.92
CA ARG A 219 28.54 -42.58 -4.28
C ARG A 219 27.59 -42.77 -3.09
N PRO A 220 26.31 -43.11 -3.32
CA PRO A 220 25.25 -42.88 -2.33
C PRO A 220 25.22 -43.90 -1.19
N THR A 221 24.85 -43.43 -0.01
CA THR A 221 24.47 -44.25 1.15
C THR A 221 22.96 -44.18 1.37
N ALA A 222 22.38 -45.30 1.83
CA ALA A 222 20.95 -45.50 2.02
C ALA A 222 20.39 -44.77 3.27
N PRO A 223 19.05 -44.63 3.42
CA PRO A 223 18.46 -43.71 4.38
C PRO A 223 18.65 -44.12 5.84
N ILE A 224 18.83 -43.13 6.71
CA ILE A 224 18.66 -43.26 8.16
C ILE A 224 17.32 -42.64 8.52
N GLU A 225 16.40 -43.45 9.03
CA GLU A 225 15.13 -42.98 9.57
C GLU A 225 15.36 -42.10 10.82
N ARG A 226 14.67 -40.96 10.88
CA ARG A 226 14.52 -40.17 12.10
C ARG A 226 13.08 -39.70 12.25
N SER A 227 12.60 -39.77 13.48
CA SER A 227 11.21 -39.61 13.89
C SER A 227 10.61 -38.24 13.53
N PRO A 228 9.35 -38.18 13.08
CA PRO A 228 8.65 -36.93 12.77
C PRO A 228 7.87 -36.39 13.97
N ASP A 229 8.55 -35.77 14.94
CA ASP A 229 7.88 -35.03 16.03
C ASP A 229 8.56 -33.68 16.29
N ASN A 230 7.97 -32.63 15.68
CA ASN A 230 7.76 -31.28 16.21
C ASN A 230 7.54 -30.29 15.06
N LEU A 231 6.29 -30.00 14.72
CA LEU A 231 5.90 -28.81 13.96
C LEU A 231 4.78 -28.06 14.70
N PRO A 232 4.80 -26.72 14.79
CA PRO A 232 3.82 -25.96 15.57
C PRO A 232 2.45 -25.87 14.88
N VAL A 233 1.39 -25.77 15.69
CA VAL A 233 0.00 -25.58 15.23
C VAL A 233 -0.35 -24.07 15.26
N PRO A 234 -1.00 -23.52 14.21
CA PRO A 234 -1.23 -22.08 14.05
C PRO A 234 -2.31 -21.50 15.00
N PRO A 235 -2.28 -20.18 15.28
CA PRO A 235 -3.25 -19.52 16.16
C PRO A 235 -4.65 -19.39 15.53
N LYS A 236 -5.69 -19.54 16.37
CA LYS A 236 -7.10 -19.52 15.96
C LYS A 236 -7.58 -18.09 15.66
N LYS A 237 -8.10 -17.88 14.44
CA LYS A 237 -8.80 -16.64 14.06
C LYS A 237 -10.20 -16.59 14.69
N ASN A 238 -10.54 -15.50 15.37
CA ASN A 238 -11.91 -15.20 15.79
C ASN A 238 -12.68 -14.55 14.63
N LEU A 239 -13.69 -15.23 14.08
CA LEU A 239 -14.65 -14.67 13.12
C LEU A 239 -15.95 -14.28 13.84
N PRO A 240 -16.48 -13.05 13.64
CA PRO A 240 -17.87 -12.73 13.96
C PRO A 240 -18.80 -13.00 12.76
N LEU A 241 -19.80 -13.85 13.00
CA LEU A 241 -21.18 -13.81 12.48
C LEU A 241 -21.41 -13.34 11.02
N VAL A 242 -21.76 -14.30 10.17
CA VAL A 242 -22.20 -14.09 8.77
C VAL A 242 -23.55 -13.36 8.72
N ALA A 243 -23.57 -12.19 8.09
CA ALA A 243 -24.78 -11.50 7.67
C ALA A 243 -25.00 -11.68 6.15
N GLY A 244 -26.24 -11.99 5.75
CA GLY A 244 -26.54 -12.53 4.42
C GLY A 244 -26.36 -11.56 3.25
N LYS A 245 -26.02 -12.12 2.08
CA LYS A 245 -25.91 -11.39 0.81
C LYS A 245 -27.22 -10.71 0.43
N VAL A 246 -27.11 -9.48 -0.06
CA VAL A 246 -28.18 -8.75 -0.75
C VAL A 246 -27.99 -9.01 -2.24
N LYS A 247 -28.95 -9.66 -2.91
CA LYS A 247 -28.99 -9.72 -4.37
C LYS A 247 -29.56 -8.40 -4.90
N ILE A 248 -28.75 -7.63 -5.63
CA ILE A 248 -29.15 -6.34 -6.23
C ILE A 248 -29.66 -6.59 -7.65
N GLY A 249 -30.98 -6.64 -7.80
CA GLY A 249 -31.66 -6.71 -9.10
C GLY A 249 -31.45 -8.01 -9.90
N GLN A 250 -32.29 -8.21 -10.91
CA GLN A 250 -31.97 -9.15 -12.00
C GLN A 250 -31.14 -8.37 -13.03
N GLY A 251 -29.81 -8.37 -12.90
CA GLY A 251 -28.92 -7.76 -13.90
C GLY A 251 -27.65 -7.03 -13.44
N GLY A 252 -27.22 -7.12 -12.17
CA GLY A 252 -25.88 -6.66 -11.75
C GLY A 252 -25.63 -5.15 -11.91
N GLY A 253 -26.57 -4.33 -11.43
CA GLY A 253 -26.46 -2.88 -11.47
C GLY A 253 -27.29 -2.18 -10.40
N LEU A 254 -26.96 -0.91 -10.13
CA LEU A 254 -27.63 -0.11 -9.10
C LEU A 254 -29.15 -0.09 -9.30
N THR A 255 -29.91 -0.26 -8.21
CA THR A 255 -31.37 -0.05 -8.23
C THR A 255 -31.70 1.37 -8.68
N GLU A 256 -32.90 1.59 -9.23
CA GLU A 256 -33.33 2.94 -9.61
C GLU A 256 -33.19 3.97 -8.48
N LYS A 257 -33.43 3.56 -7.21
CA LYS A 257 -33.29 4.44 -6.05
C LYS A 257 -31.82 4.85 -5.83
N GLN A 258 -30.92 3.88 -5.85
CA GLN A 258 -29.47 4.11 -5.76
C GLN A 258 -28.96 4.95 -6.94
N GLN A 259 -29.40 4.67 -8.17
CA GLN A 259 -29.01 5.41 -9.37
C GLN A 259 -29.52 6.85 -9.35
N ARG A 260 -30.77 7.10 -8.96
CA ARG A 260 -31.31 8.46 -8.76
C ARG A 260 -30.50 9.22 -7.72
N HIS A 261 -30.14 8.58 -6.61
CA HIS A 261 -29.33 9.19 -5.57
C HIS A 261 -27.89 9.51 -6.04
N LEU A 262 -27.24 8.58 -6.74
CA LEU A 262 -25.91 8.77 -7.32
C LEU A 262 -25.90 9.93 -8.33
N ASN A 263 -26.87 9.98 -9.24
CA ASN A 263 -27.01 11.07 -10.20
C ASN A 263 -27.22 12.43 -9.50
N ALA A 264 -28.04 12.46 -8.45
CA ALA A 264 -28.25 13.67 -7.65
C ALA A 264 -27.00 14.11 -6.87
N LEU A 265 -26.21 13.15 -6.36
CA LEU A 265 -24.93 13.43 -5.70
C LEU A 265 -23.89 13.97 -6.68
N ILE A 266 -23.74 13.34 -7.86
CA ILE A 266 -22.89 13.83 -8.96
C ILE A 266 -23.29 15.27 -9.32
N GLY A 267 -24.59 15.54 -9.49
CA GLY A 267 -25.10 16.87 -9.78
C GLY A 267 -24.71 17.91 -8.73
N ARG A 268 -24.96 17.63 -7.44
CA ARG A 268 -24.56 18.53 -6.33
C ARG A 268 -23.05 18.75 -6.26
N PHE A 269 -22.26 17.69 -6.42
CA PHE A 269 -20.80 17.75 -6.37
C PHE A 269 -20.23 18.59 -7.51
N VAL A 270 -20.63 18.31 -8.75
CA VAL A 270 -20.21 19.05 -9.96
C VAL A 270 -20.67 20.51 -9.92
N GLN A 271 -21.87 20.79 -9.40
CA GLN A 271 -22.35 22.17 -9.25
C GLN A 271 -21.53 22.94 -8.21
N ARG A 272 -21.17 22.30 -7.08
CA ARG A 272 -20.36 22.92 -6.03
C ARG A 272 -18.92 23.18 -6.49
N THR A 273 -18.31 22.22 -7.18
CA THR A 273 -16.85 22.16 -7.43
C THR A 273 -16.49 22.34 -8.91
N ARG A 274 -17.31 23.12 -9.63
CA ARG A 274 -17.25 23.25 -11.09
C ARG A 274 -15.88 23.70 -11.58
N ARG A 275 -15.26 24.72 -10.98
CA ARG A 275 -13.93 25.22 -11.38
C ARG A 275 -12.84 24.21 -11.07
N SER A 276 -12.99 23.37 -10.04
CA SER A 276 -12.06 22.24 -9.81
C SER A 276 -12.14 21.20 -10.93
N LYS A 277 -13.34 20.92 -11.46
CA LYS A 277 -13.53 20.06 -12.64
C LYS A 277 -12.92 20.66 -13.90
N GLU A 278 -13.25 21.92 -14.20
CA GLU A 278 -12.77 22.67 -15.36
C GLU A 278 -11.24 22.78 -15.36
N TYR A 279 -10.65 23.14 -14.22
CA TYR A 279 -9.20 23.16 -14.02
C TYR A 279 -8.57 21.79 -14.29
N THR A 280 -9.14 20.74 -13.70
CA THR A 280 -8.59 19.39 -13.86
C THR A 280 -8.63 18.96 -15.33
N ASP A 281 -9.72 19.20 -16.05
CA ASP A 281 -9.83 18.86 -17.48
C ASP A 281 -8.86 19.67 -18.34
N GLN A 282 -8.78 20.99 -18.11
CA GLN A 282 -7.86 21.90 -18.81
C GLN A 282 -6.40 21.48 -18.69
N TYR A 283 -5.95 21.06 -17.51
CA TYR A 283 -4.55 20.75 -17.24
C TYR A 283 -4.19 19.26 -17.34
N ARG A 284 -5.16 18.33 -17.39
CA ARG A 284 -4.91 16.87 -17.55
C ARG A 284 -3.99 16.50 -18.73
N PRO A 285 -3.99 17.19 -19.89
CA PRO A 285 -3.06 16.88 -20.98
C PRO A 285 -1.58 17.17 -20.68
N VAL A 286 -1.28 18.02 -19.70
CA VAL A 286 0.09 18.46 -19.36
C VAL A 286 0.52 18.10 -17.93
N LEU A 287 -0.43 17.81 -17.04
CA LEU A 287 -0.21 17.43 -15.65
C LEU A 287 -0.52 15.94 -15.44
N ALA A 288 0.52 15.12 -15.39
CA ALA A 288 0.40 13.72 -14.99
C ALA A 288 0.25 13.60 -13.46
N ASP A 289 -1.00 13.52 -12.98
CA ASP A 289 -1.32 13.41 -11.55
C ASP A 289 -1.79 11.99 -11.17
N SER A 290 -1.06 11.35 -10.25
CA SER A 290 -1.42 10.06 -9.67
C SER A 290 -2.72 10.07 -8.84
N ARG A 291 -3.17 11.22 -8.35
CA ARG A 291 -4.44 11.35 -7.61
C ARG A 291 -5.66 11.33 -8.53
N ALA A 292 -5.50 11.72 -9.79
CA ALA A 292 -6.61 11.90 -10.75
C ALA A 292 -7.29 10.59 -11.23
N THR A 293 -6.79 9.42 -10.79
CA THR A 293 -7.33 8.08 -11.10
C THR A 293 -7.54 7.20 -9.87
N VAL A 294 -7.28 7.70 -8.66
CA VAL A 294 -7.54 6.97 -7.41
C VAL A 294 -9.03 6.66 -7.34
N GLU A 295 -9.38 5.39 -7.10
CA GLU A 295 -10.78 4.92 -7.05
C GLU A 295 -11.59 5.18 -8.34
N PHE A 296 -10.95 5.23 -9.52
CA PHE A 296 -11.68 5.42 -10.79
C PHE A 296 -12.77 4.36 -11.00
N ARG A 297 -14.01 4.83 -11.12
CA ARG A 297 -15.19 4.05 -11.49
C ARG A 297 -15.91 4.80 -12.62
N LEU A 298 -16.25 4.12 -13.72
CA LEU A 298 -16.86 4.78 -14.89
C LEU A 298 -18.17 5.53 -14.53
N ALA A 299 -19.02 4.92 -13.69
CA ALA A 299 -20.26 5.53 -13.19
C ALA A 299 -20.06 6.78 -12.31
N MET A 300 -18.85 7.02 -11.79
CA MET A 300 -18.51 8.17 -10.94
C MET A 300 -17.55 9.15 -11.64
N LYS A 301 -17.12 8.87 -12.88
CA LYS A 301 -16.17 9.69 -13.66
C LYS A 301 -16.49 11.19 -13.61
N GLU A 302 -17.76 11.54 -13.74
CA GLU A 302 -18.21 12.93 -13.81
C GLU A 302 -18.04 13.74 -12.53
N MET A 303 -17.74 13.09 -11.39
CA MET A 303 -17.36 13.72 -10.12
C MET A 303 -15.95 13.30 -9.63
N LEU A 304 -15.15 12.64 -10.47
CA LEU A 304 -13.81 12.15 -10.12
C LEU A 304 -12.71 13.14 -10.55
N TYR A 305 -12.37 14.07 -9.66
CA TYR A 305 -11.25 15.00 -9.80
C TYR A 305 -10.85 15.53 -8.42
N PRO A 306 -9.57 15.92 -8.21
CA PRO A 306 -9.16 16.58 -6.98
C PRO A 306 -9.86 17.93 -6.78
N ILE A 307 -10.13 18.29 -5.53
CA ILE A 307 -10.52 19.66 -5.18
C ILE A 307 -9.29 20.56 -5.26
N VAL A 308 -9.40 21.69 -5.96
CA VAL A 308 -8.30 22.64 -6.15
C VAL A 308 -8.41 23.77 -5.13
N GLY A 309 -7.53 23.75 -4.13
CA GLY A 309 -7.48 24.78 -3.08
C GLY A 309 -6.96 26.12 -3.58
N GLN A 310 -7.54 27.21 -3.06
CA GLN A 310 -7.14 28.60 -3.30
C GLN A 310 -6.49 29.23 -2.05
N HIS A 311 -7.05 28.97 -0.86
CA HIS A 311 -6.60 29.54 0.40
C HIS A 311 -6.87 28.57 1.56
N ALA A 312 -6.20 28.76 2.71
CA ALA A 312 -6.38 27.96 3.92
C ALA A 312 -5.93 28.72 5.17
N GLU A 313 -6.65 28.52 6.28
CA GLU A 313 -6.35 29.11 7.59
C GLU A 313 -6.94 28.23 8.72
N GLY A 314 -6.18 27.98 9.79
CA GLY A 314 -6.66 27.20 10.93
C GLY A 314 -7.10 25.78 10.54
N ALA A 315 -8.38 25.44 10.75
CA ALA A 315 -8.98 24.16 10.33
C ALA A 315 -9.80 24.27 9.04
N ARG A 316 -9.57 25.30 8.21
CA ARG A 316 -10.33 25.58 6.99
C ARG A 316 -9.47 25.62 5.74
N ILE A 317 -10.08 25.20 4.63
CA ILE A 317 -9.60 25.44 3.26
C ILE A 317 -10.74 26.04 2.43
N TRP A 318 -10.39 26.81 1.41
CA TRP A 318 -11.31 27.32 0.39
C TRP A 318 -10.85 26.85 -0.99
N ASP A 319 -11.77 26.37 -1.83
CA ASP A 319 -11.47 25.95 -3.20
C ASP A 319 -11.58 27.09 -4.22
N LEU A 320 -11.24 26.81 -5.49
CA LEU A 320 -11.38 27.78 -6.59
C LEU A 320 -12.82 28.27 -6.81
N ASP A 321 -13.84 27.51 -6.40
CA ASP A 321 -15.25 27.92 -6.51
C ASP A 321 -15.67 28.83 -5.32
N GLY A 322 -14.78 29.05 -4.35
CA GLY A 322 -15.01 29.86 -3.15
C GLY A 322 -15.69 29.10 -2.01
N ASN A 323 -15.83 27.77 -2.12
CA ASN A 323 -16.45 26.96 -1.08
C ASN A 323 -15.52 26.80 0.11
N GLU A 324 -16.01 27.07 1.32
CA GLU A 324 -15.34 26.69 2.56
C GLU A 324 -15.49 25.19 2.84
N TYR A 325 -14.43 24.58 3.39
CA TYR A 325 -14.44 23.25 3.97
C TYR A 325 -13.73 23.20 5.31
N ILE A 326 -14.26 22.39 6.24
CA ILE A 326 -13.50 21.91 7.39
C ILE A 326 -12.52 20.82 6.90
N ASP A 327 -11.22 21.03 7.11
CA ASP A 327 -10.18 20.14 6.59
C ASP A 327 -9.88 18.98 7.53
N LEU A 328 -10.32 17.77 7.17
CA LEU A 328 -9.94 16.55 7.89
C LEU A 328 -8.67 15.90 7.32
N THR A 329 -8.13 16.39 6.20
CA THR A 329 -6.89 15.89 5.60
C THR A 329 -5.66 16.46 6.31
N MET A 330 -5.70 17.73 6.73
CA MET A 330 -4.64 18.47 7.43
C MET A 330 -3.24 18.22 6.85
N GLY A 331 -3.13 18.37 5.52
CA GLY A 331 -1.87 18.13 4.79
C GLY A 331 -1.33 16.70 4.95
N PHE A 332 -2.19 15.69 4.94
CA PHE A 332 -1.83 14.27 5.09
C PHE A 332 -1.15 13.95 6.44
N GLY A 333 -1.48 14.73 7.48
CA GLY A 333 -0.86 14.63 8.80
C GLY A 333 0.37 15.51 9.01
N VAL A 334 0.63 16.48 8.12
CA VAL A 334 1.63 17.54 8.33
C VAL A 334 1.12 18.59 9.33
N LEU A 335 -0.13 19.02 9.22
CA LEU A 335 -0.61 20.24 9.86
C LEU A 335 -1.24 19.99 11.23
N LEU A 336 -0.41 19.60 12.23
CA LEU A 336 -0.88 19.40 13.61
C LEU A 336 -1.56 20.66 14.19
N PHE A 337 -1.06 21.85 13.83
CA PHE A 337 -1.49 23.13 14.42
C PHE A 337 -2.50 23.90 13.56
N GLY A 338 -3.02 23.29 12.50
CA GLY A 338 -3.79 24.01 11.48
C GLY A 338 -2.94 24.52 10.31
N HIS A 339 -3.61 25.14 9.36
CA HIS A 339 -3.01 25.93 8.27
C HIS A 339 -2.54 27.29 8.79
N ASN A 340 -1.38 27.74 8.29
CA ASN A 340 -0.81 29.07 8.59
C ASN A 340 -0.76 29.49 10.08
N PRO A 341 -0.33 28.62 11.02
CA PRO A 341 -0.25 28.99 12.43
C PRO A 341 0.79 30.12 12.62
N PRO A 342 0.48 31.20 13.36
CA PRO A 342 1.29 32.42 13.38
C PRO A 342 2.77 32.20 13.70
N PHE A 343 3.09 31.33 14.66
CA PHE A 343 4.48 31.08 15.07
C PHE A 343 5.35 30.43 13.98
N ILE A 344 4.75 29.75 12.99
CA ILE A 344 5.47 29.22 11.83
C ILE A 344 5.57 30.28 10.74
N VAL A 345 4.46 31.02 10.50
CA VAL A 345 4.41 32.09 9.49
C VAL A 345 5.45 33.18 9.78
N GLU A 346 5.58 33.61 11.04
CA GLU A 346 6.60 34.60 11.41
C GLU A 346 8.03 34.05 11.31
N ALA A 347 8.28 32.80 11.72
CA ALA A 347 9.60 32.17 11.56
C ALA A 347 10.03 32.03 10.08
N LEU A 348 9.06 31.77 9.18
CA LEU A 348 9.29 31.76 7.74
C LEU A 348 9.57 33.17 7.19
N LYS A 349 8.79 34.18 7.59
CA LYS A 349 9.02 35.59 7.20
C LYS A 349 10.40 36.09 7.64
N GLU A 350 10.78 35.81 8.89
CA GLU A 350 12.11 36.14 9.45
C GLU A 350 13.22 35.52 8.61
N GLN A 351 13.15 34.22 8.33
CA GLN A 351 14.14 33.51 7.51
C GLN A 351 14.17 33.97 6.03
N ILE A 352 13.05 34.44 5.48
CA ILE A 352 13.02 35.09 4.15
C ILE A 352 13.75 36.44 4.21
N SER A 353 13.52 37.25 5.24
CA SER A 353 14.11 38.59 5.39
C SER A 353 15.64 38.59 5.48
N HIS A 354 16.25 37.47 5.91
CA HIS A 354 17.70 37.31 6.05
C HIS A 354 18.41 36.69 4.83
N ASN A 355 17.72 36.55 3.69
CA ASN A 355 18.12 35.76 2.52
C ASN A 355 18.31 34.26 2.81
N SER A 356 17.51 33.42 2.14
CA SER A 356 17.67 31.96 2.25
C SER A 356 18.83 31.45 1.40
N LEU A 357 20.02 31.37 1.99
CA LEU A 357 21.23 30.87 1.33
C LEU A 357 21.24 29.33 1.25
N LEU A 358 21.40 28.80 0.03
CA LEU A 358 21.71 27.39 -0.22
C LEU A 358 23.21 27.24 -0.49
N GLY A 359 23.81 26.14 -0.03
CA GLY A 359 25.26 25.89 -0.04
C GLY A 359 25.87 25.99 1.36
N PRO A 360 25.92 27.18 1.99
CA PRO A 360 26.23 27.31 3.41
C PRO A 360 25.18 26.63 4.30
N ARG A 361 25.59 26.19 5.50
CA ARG A 361 24.68 25.59 6.49
C ARG A 361 23.83 26.67 7.19
N SER A 362 22.52 26.44 7.31
CA SER A 362 21.63 27.28 8.13
C SER A 362 22.01 27.24 9.62
N PRO A 363 22.01 28.37 10.36
CA PRO A 363 22.32 28.38 11.79
C PRO A 363 21.32 27.56 12.63
N HIS A 364 20.08 27.41 12.16
CA HIS A 364 19.03 26.67 12.86
C HIS A 364 19.27 25.15 12.95
N VAL A 365 20.16 24.60 12.10
CA VAL A 365 20.45 23.14 12.05
C VAL A 365 20.93 22.61 13.40
N GLY A 366 21.77 23.35 14.11
CA GLY A 366 22.31 22.91 15.41
C GLY A 366 21.23 22.82 16.49
N GLU A 367 20.46 23.89 16.66
CA GLU A 367 19.42 23.98 17.69
C GLU A 367 18.26 23.01 17.41
N LEU A 368 17.83 22.87 16.15
CA LEU A 368 16.80 21.90 15.76
C LEU A 368 17.26 20.46 16.04
N SER A 369 18.52 20.13 15.75
CA SER A 369 19.07 18.80 16.03
C SER A 369 19.12 18.50 17.53
N ALA A 370 19.49 19.49 18.35
CA ALA A 370 19.51 19.36 19.80
C ALA A 370 18.09 19.13 20.38
N LEU A 371 17.08 19.86 19.89
CA LEU A 371 15.69 19.65 20.30
C LEU A 371 15.18 18.27 19.86
N ILE A 372 15.43 17.83 18.63
CA ILE A 372 15.04 16.49 18.17
C ILE A 372 15.71 15.41 19.03
N SER A 373 16.99 15.58 19.35
CA SER A 373 17.74 14.71 20.27
C SER A 373 17.09 14.66 21.66
N GLU A 374 16.73 15.80 22.24
CA GLU A 374 16.06 15.93 23.55
C GLU A 374 14.70 15.22 23.58
N PHE A 375 13.81 15.52 22.62
CA PHE A 375 12.46 14.93 22.58
C PHE A 375 12.47 13.41 22.36
N THR A 376 13.43 12.91 21.59
CA THR A 376 13.45 11.50 21.17
C THR A 376 14.39 10.65 22.02
N GLY A 377 15.35 11.25 22.73
CA GLY A 377 16.46 10.56 23.38
C GLY A 377 17.38 9.85 22.38
N PHE A 378 17.62 10.42 21.19
CA PHE A 378 18.61 9.92 20.22
C PHE A 378 19.88 10.76 20.24
N GLU A 379 21.02 10.13 19.95
CA GLU A 379 22.35 10.74 20.09
C GLU A 379 22.71 11.62 18.90
N ARG A 380 22.30 11.25 17.67
CA ARG A 380 22.65 11.97 16.43
C ARG A 380 21.44 12.09 15.49
N VAL A 381 21.42 13.17 14.71
CA VAL A 381 20.33 13.55 13.79
C VAL A 381 20.92 13.98 12.44
N THR A 382 20.28 13.62 11.33
CA THR A 382 20.56 14.18 9.99
C THR A 382 19.26 14.46 9.22
N TYR A 383 19.36 15.20 8.12
CA TYR A 383 18.23 15.76 7.38
C TYR A 383 18.24 15.33 5.91
N CYS A 384 17.06 14.98 5.41
CA CYS A 384 16.71 14.69 4.03
C CYS A 384 15.63 15.66 3.55
N ASN A 385 15.22 15.59 2.27
CA ASN A 385 14.15 16.41 1.71
C ASN A 385 12.75 15.79 1.93
N SER A 386 12.68 14.47 2.14
CA SER A 386 11.42 13.74 2.24
C SER A 386 11.49 12.52 3.16
N GLY A 387 10.31 11.98 3.50
CA GLY A 387 10.21 10.72 4.23
C GLY A 387 10.78 9.53 3.45
N THR A 388 10.50 9.44 2.14
CA THR A 388 11.07 8.42 1.24
C THR A 388 12.59 8.39 1.30
N GLU A 389 13.24 9.56 1.25
CA GLU A 389 14.71 9.66 1.37
C GLU A 389 15.22 9.24 2.75
N SER A 390 14.49 9.59 3.81
CA SER A 390 14.85 9.25 5.19
C SER A 390 14.84 7.74 5.41
N VAL A 391 13.82 7.05 4.89
CA VAL A 391 13.77 5.58 4.87
C VAL A 391 14.90 5.01 4.02
N MET A 392 15.03 5.45 2.76
CA MET A 392 16.06 4.96 1.83
C MET A 392 17.47 5.02 2.44
N ALA A 393 17.82 6.14 3.06
CA ALA A 393 19.12 6.31 3.71
C ALA A 393 19.24 5.50 5.01
N SER A 394 18.17 5.34 5.81
CA SER A 394 18.19 4.48 7.00
C SER A 394 18.42 3.00 6.65
N LEU A 395 17.79 2.50 5.58
CA LEU A 395 18.03 1.16 5.07
C LEU A 395 19.48 0.98 4.56
N ARG A 396 20.05 2.02 3.93
CA ARG A 396 21.46 2.04 3.49
C ARG A 396 22.42 2.02 4.67
N LEU A 397 22.19 2.83 5.72
CA LEU A 397 22.97 2.82 6.95
C LEU A 397 22.95 1.45 7.62
N ALA A 398 21.77 0.82 7.69
CA ALA A 398 21.65 -0.49 8.32
C ALA A 398 22.44 -1.59 7.60
N ARG A 399 22.34 -1.66 6.26
CA ARG A 399 23.14 -2.57 5.43
C ARG A 399 24.64 -2.29 5.56
N ALA A 400 25.05 -1.02 5.51
CA ALA A 400 26.45 -0.63 5.61
C ALA A 400 27.07 -0.94 6.98
N PHE A 401 26.32 -0.79 8.07
CA PHE A 401 26.78 -1.13 9.42
C PHE A 401 26.85 -2.65 9.63
N THR A 402 25.81 -3.39 9.24
CA THR A 402 25.70 -4.84 9.53
C THR A 402 26.44 -5.73 8.54
N LYS A 403 26.76 -5.23 7.34
CA LYS A 403 27.24 -6.00 6.17
C LYS A 403 26.28 -7.13 5.74
N LYS A 404 25.00 -7.01 6.12
CA LYS A 404 23.93 -7.93 5.74
C LYS A 404 23.04 -7.29 4.68
N GLU A 405 22.37 -8.12 3.89
CA GLU A 405 21.59 -7.66 2.73
C GLU A 405 20.09 -7.57 3.03
N LYS A 406 19.53 -8.51 3.80
CA LYS A 406 18.08 -8.65 3.95
C LYS A 406 17.47 -7.62 4.89
N ILE A 407 16.30 -7.11 4.52
CA ILE A 407 15.50 -6.15 5.30
C ILE A 407 14.09 -6.70 5.44
N VAL A 408 13.55 -6.69 6.65
CA VAL A 408 12.13 -7.01 6.89
C VAL A 408 11.31 -5.72 6.87
N ILE A 409 10.20 -5.76 6.12
CA ILE A 409 9.08 -4.80 6.19
C ILE A 409 7.80 -5.57 6.55
N PHE A 410 6.71 -4.86 6.86
CA PHE A 410 5.44 -5.49 7.22
C PHE A 410 4.31 -5.21 6.22
N GLU A 411 3.46 -6.21 5.98
CA GLU A 411 2.25 -6.11 5.16
C GLU A 411 1.36 -4.95 5.63
N GLY A 412 0.93 -4.09 4.70
CA GLY A 412 0.05 -2.94 4.99
C GLY A 412 0.75 -1.67 5.50
N ALA A 413 2.06 -1.71 5.79
CA ALA A 413 2.84 -0.54 6.16
C ALA A 413 3.17 0.34 4.93
N TYR A 414 3.35 1.66 5.14
CA TYR A 414 3.80 2.57 4.09
C TYR A 414 5.10 3.31 4.48
N HIS A 415 6.17 3.00 3.75
CA HIS A 415 7.53 3.50 4.01
C HIS A 415 8.06 4.43 2.89
N GLY A 416 7.15 5.12 2.20
CA GLY A 416 7.48 5.91 1.00
C GLY A 416 7.56 5.07 -0.27
N HIS A 417 8.00 5.69 -1.36
CA HIS A 417 8.00 5.13 -2.72
C HIS A 417 9.41 4.83 -3.25
N SER A 418 10.35 4.47 -2.37
CA SER A 418 11.66 3.95 -2.79
C SER A 418 11.47 2.52 -3.32
N ASP A 419 12.19 2.10 -4.37
CA ASP A 419 12.13 0.72 -4.85
C ASP A 419 12.40 -0.32 -3.75
N LEU A 420 13.19 0.04 -2.73
CA LEU A 420 13.49 -0.78 -1.56
C LEU A 420 12.29 -1.01 -0.63
N THR A 421 11.17 -0.32 -0.82
CA THR A 421 9.95 -0.43 0.00
C THR A 421 8.73 -0.86 -0.80
N LEU A 422 8.86 -1.04 -2.12
CA LEU A 422 7.77 -1.42 -3.04
C LEU A 422 7.74 -2.92 -3.32
N ALA A 423 7.80 -3.72 -2.25
CA ALA A 423 7.78 -5.19 -2.29
C ALA A 423 6.46 -5.77 -1.75
N ILE A 424 6.00 -6.86 -2.34
CA ILE A 424 5.09 -7.84 -1.74
C ILE A 424 5.82 -9.17 -1.58
N SER A 425 5.33 -10.05 -0.70
CA SER A 425 5.86 -11.42 -0.57
C SER A 425 4.81 -12.47 -0.89
N ARG A 426 5.26 -13.56 -1.52
CA ARG A 426 4.49 -14.78 -1.81
C ARG A 426 5.18 -15.96 -1.15
N PHE A 427 4.39 -16.82 -0.51
CA PHE A 427 4.87 -18.09 0.03
C PHE A 427 4.82 -19.15 -1.07
N GLU A 428 5.97 -19.72 -1.43
CA GLU A 428 6.11 -20.76 -2.45
C GLU A 428 7.11 -21.82 -1.97
N ASN A 429 6.71 -23.10 -1.97
CA ASN A 429 7.55 -24.23 -1.57
C ASN A 429 8.27 -24.05 -0.21
N GLY A 430 7.56 -23.49 0.78
CA GLY A 430 8.10 -23.23 2.12
C GLY A 430 9.10 -22.07 2.21
N ARG A 431 9.23 -21.26 1.14
CA ARG A 431 10.09 -20.07 1.09
C ARG A 431 9.25 -18.82 0.87
N ILE A 432 9.76 -17.70 1.38
CA ILE A 432 9.26 -16.36 1.06
C ILE A 432 9.98 -15.89 -0.21
N ILE A 433 9.22 -15.52 -1.23
CA ILE A 433 9.72 -14.91 -2.47
C ILE A 433 9.12 -13.51 -2.56
N SER A 434 9.97 -12.51 -2.79
CA SER A 434 9.52 -11.12 -2.89
C SER A 434 9.41 -10.67 -4.35
N GLU A 435 8.28 -10.03 -4.66
CA GLU A 435 7.91 -9.58 -6.00
C GLU A 435 7.60 -8.06 -5.95
N PRO A 436 7.87 -7.28 -7.02
CA PRO A 436 7.53 -5.86 -7.04
C PRO A 436 6.02 -5.59 -6.98
N VAL A 437 5.61 -4.63 -6.14
CA VAL A 437 4.20 -4.16 -6.07
C VAL A 437 3.76 -3.61 -7.44
N THR A 438 4.60 -2.76 -8.03
CA THR A 438 4.28 -1.90 -9.18
C THR A 438 5.20 -2.18 -10.38
N PRO A 439 4.73 -2.01 -11.63
CA PRO A 439 5.59 -1.88 -12.79
C PRO A 439 6.66 -0.79 -12.60
N GLY A 440 7.81 -0.96 -13.25
CA GLY A 440 8.97 -0.06 -13.16
C GLY A 440 10.01 -0.49 -12.12
N THR A 441 9.57 -0.97 -10.95
CA THR A 441 10.48 -1.50 -9.93
C THR A 441 11.07 -2.84 -10.37
N CYS A 442 12.39 -2.93 -10.45
CA CYS A 442 13.10 -4.14 -10.86
C CYS A 442 13.03 -5.22 -9.76
N ALA A 443 12.74 -6.47 -10.13
CA ALA A 443 12.69 -7.59 -9.18
C ALA A 443 13.97 -7.73 -8.32
N LYS A 444 15.15 -7.42 -8.88
CA LYS A 444 16.43 -7.44 -8.15
C LYS A 444 16.53 -6.37 -7.04
N MET A 445 15.73 -5.30 -7.10
CA MET A 445 15.71 -4.27 -6.05
C MET A 445 14.96 -4.72 -4.80
N VAL A 446 14.00 -5.65 -4.96
CA VAL A 446 13.12 -6.16 -3.90
C VAL A 446 13.45 -7.58 -3.44
N GLN A 447 14.37 -8.28 -4.11
CA GLN A 447 14.75 -9.67 -3.80
C GLN A 447 15.22 -9.86 -2.34
N ASP A 448 15.87 -8.83 -1.78
CA ASP A 448 16.43 -8.81 -0.41
C ASP A 448 15.50 -8.10 0.59
N ILE A 449 14.26 -7.84 0.19
CA ILE A 449 13.19 -7.37 1.08
C ILE A 449 12.34 -8.58 1.45
N VAL A 450 11.92 -8.69 2.71
CA VAL A 450 11.02 -9.74 3.19
C VAL A 450 9.80 -9.07 3.80
N VAL A 451 8.61 -9.37 3.29
CA VAL A 451 7.35 -8.83 3.80
C VAL A 451 6.72 -9.85 4.73
N LEU A 452 6.48 -9.46 5.98
CA LEU A 452 5.88 -10.31 7.03
C LEU A 452 4.56 -9.72 7.53
N LYS A 453 3.74 -10.51 8.22
CA LYS A 453 2.48 -10.03 8.82
C LYS A 453 2.76 -9.14 10.02
N TYR A 454 2.03 -8.03 10.13
CA TYR A 454 2.18 -7.12 11.27
C TYR A 454 1.38 -7.60 12.49
N GLY A 455 1.99 -7.57 13.68
CA GLY A 455 1.34 -7.97 14.92
C GLY A 455 1.18 -9.49 15.11
N ASP A 456 1.98 -10.31 14.42
CA ASP A 456 1.83 -11.76 14.33
C ASP A 456 3.07 -12.51 14.87
N ASP A 457 2.86 -13.48 15.77
CA ASP A 457 3.95 -14.19 16.46
C ASP A 457 4.79 -15.09 15.53
N GLU A 458 4.22 -15.62 14.44
CA GLU A 458 4.98 -16.40 13.44
C GLU A 458 6.03 -15.50 12.76
N SER A 459 5.70 -14.21 12.59
CA SER A 459 6.62 -13.22 12.04
C SER A 459 7.76 -12.88 12.99
N LEU A 460 7.51 -12.86 14.31
CA LEU A 460 8.57 -12.70 15.32
C LEU A 460 9.51 -13.90 15.36
N GLU A 461 8.97 -15.13 15.28
CA GLU A 461 9.79 -16.34 15.24
C GLU A 461 10.58 -16.45 13.93
N TRP A 462 10.00 -16.07 12.80
CA TRP A 462 10.73 -15.97 11.54
C TRP A 462 11.90 -14.98 11.63
N ILE A 463 11.69 -13.79 12.20
CA ILE A 463 12.75 -12.80 12.42
C ILE A 463 13.85 -13.38 13.30
N ARG A 464 13.51 -14.03 14.42
CA ARG A 464 14.47 -14.68 15.33
C ARG A 464 15.32 -15.73 14.60
N LYS A 465 14.69 -16.64 13.86
CA LYS A 465 15.36 -17.72 13.12
C LYS A 465 16.31 -17.22 12.02
N ASN A 466 15.94 -16.15 11.32
CA ASN A 466 16.68 -15.63 10.17
C ASN A 466 17.59 -14.42 10.51
N ALA A 467 17.66 -13.99 11.77
CA ALA A 467 18.34 -12.77 12.21
C ALA A 467 19.83 -12.66 11.80
N HIS A 468 20.49 -13.80 11.56
CA HIS A 468 21.86 -13.84 11.05
C HIS A 468 22.01 -13.23 9.65
N GLU A 469 20.95 -13.22 8.83
CA GLU A 469 20.92 -12.63 7.49
C GLU A 469 20.32 -11.20 7.46
N LEU A 470 19.66 -10.76 8.53
CA LEU A 470 18.91 -9.50 8.57
C LEU A 470 19.77 -8.30 8.98
N ALA A 471 19.83 -7.29 8.10
CA ALA A 471 20.39 -5.98 8.39
C ALA A 471 19.46 -5.18 9.31
N ALA A 472 18.17 -5.14 8.97
CA ALA A 472 17.18 -4.38 9.71
C ALA A 472 15.78 -5.01 9.66
N VAL A 473 14.97 -4.65 10.66
CA VAL A 473 13.51 -4.67 10.58
C VAL A 473 13.05 -3.22 10.63
N ILE A 474 12.32 -2.76 9.61
CA ILE A 474 11.62 -1.46 9.63
C ILE A 474 10.13 -1.68 9.88
N VAL A 475 9.55 -0.82 10.73
CA VAL A 475 8.15 -0.92 11.16
C VAL A 475 7.51 0.46 11.24
N GLU A 476 6.28 0.59 10.71
CA GLU A 476 5.39 1.73 10.97
C GLU A 476 4.69 1.40 12.30
N PRO A 477 5.04 2.03 13.45
CA PRO A 477 4.66 1.54 14.78
C PRO A 477 3.15 1.56 15.04
N ILE A 478 2.43 2.40 14.30
CA ILE A 478 1.01 2.27 14.02
C ILE A 478 0.83 2.46 12.53
N GLN A 479 0.42 1.41 11.84
CA GLN A 479 0.11 1.49 10.42
C GLN A 479 -0.99 2.51 10.20
N SER A 480 -0.73 3.55 9.42
CA SER A 480 -1.69 4.64 9.20
C SER A 480 -3.00 4.20 8.55
N ARG A 481 -3.03 3.01 7.94
CA ARG A 481 -4.22 2.35 7.37
C ARG A 481 -5.01 1.51 8.38
N ARG A 482 -4.38 1.12 9.49
CA ARG A 482 -4.94 0.30 10.58
C ARG A 482 -4.63 0.92 11.96
N PRO A 483 -5.13 2.14 12.26
CA PRO A 483 -4.89 2.76 13.56
C PRO A 483 -5.59 2.02 14.74
N ASP A 484 -6.46 1.06 14.44
CA ASP A 484 -6.98 0.07 15.40
C ASP A 484 -5.97 -1.01 15.80
N LEU A 485 -4.98 -1.31 14.95
CA LEU A 485 -3.96 -2.32 15.24
C LEU A 485 -2.80 -1.66 15.99
N GLN A 486 -2.83 -1.77 17.32
CA GLN A 486 -1.86 -1.16 18.24
C GLN A 486 -1.06 -2.21 19.02
N PRO A 487 -0.23 -3.05 18.35
CA PRO A 487 0.28 -4.28 18.93
C PRO A 487 1.52 -4.03 19.81
N LYS A 488 1.30 -3.48 21.01
CA LYS A 488 2.35 -3.10 21.97
C LYS A 488 3.28 -4.26 22.31
N GLU A 489 2.71 -5.42 22.62
CA GLU A 489 3.43 -6.62 23.06
C GLU A 489 4.33 -7.14 21.93
N PHE A 490 3.83 -7.13 20.69
CA PHE A 490 4.61 -7.45 19.49
C PHE A 490 5.79 -6.48 19.29
N LEU A 491 5.57 -5.16 19.42
CA LEU A 491 6.64 -4.17 19.29
C LEU A 491 7.72 -4.33 20.38
N GLN A 492 7.32 -4.65 21.61
CA GLN A 492 8.24 -4.92 22.71
C GLN A 492 9.02 -6.23 22.49
N ALA A 493 8.36 -7.30 22.03
CA ALA A 493 9.02 -8.55 21.67
C ALA A 493 9.98 -8.39 20.48
N LEU A 494 9.59 -7.63 19.45
CA LEU A 494 10.43 -7.28 18.30
C LEU A 494 11.69 -6.52 18.74
N ARG A 495 11.55 -5.54 19.65
CA ARG A 495 12.69 -4.82 20.24
C ARG A 495 13.62 -5.76 21.01
N LYS A 496 13.08 -6.70 21.78
CA LYS A 496 13.88 -7.70 22.49
C LYS A 496 14.69 -8.56 21.50
N ILE A 497 14.04 -9.15 20.50
CA ILE A 497 14.68 -10.00 19.47
C ILE A 497 15.78 -9.23 18.73
N THR A 498 15.48 -8.02 18.25
CA THR A 498 16.45 -7.20 17.50
C THR A 498 17.65 -6.79 18.36
N ALA A 499 17.44 -6.49 19.65
CA ALA A 499 18.53 -6.20 20.58
C ALA A 499 19.41 -7.43 20.87
N GLU A 500 18.81 -8.60 21.09
CA GLU A 500 19.51 -9.87 21.35
C GLU A 500 20.31 -10.38 20.14
N THR A 501 19.84 -10.10 18.92
CA THR A 501 20.42 -10.63 17.67
C THR A 501 21.27 -9.64 16.88
N GLY A 502 21.33 -8.37 17.32
CA GLY A 502 22.08 -7.30 16.65
C GLY A 502 21.45 -6.81 15.34
N VAL A 503 20.22 -7.22 15.02
CA VAL A 503 19.45 -6.69 13.89
C VAL A 503 18.99 -5.27 14.23
N ILE A 504 19.11 -4.33 13.29
CA ILE A 504 18.78 -2.92 13.54
C ILE A 504 17.26 -2.73 13.50
N LEU A 505 16.67 -2.24 14.59
CA LEU A 505 15.25 -1.86 14.61
C LEU A 505 15.09 -0.43 14.12
N ILE A 506 14.35 -0.24 13.04
CA ILE A 506 14.04 1.08 12.47
C ILE A 506 12.55 1.38 12.68
N PHE A 507 12.23 2.49 13.36
CA PHE A 507 10.85 2.96 13.48
C PHE A 507 10.57 4.04 12.43
N ASP A 508 9.56 3.82 11.60
CA ASP A 508 9.01 4.85 10.72
C ASP A 508 7.98 5.68 11.50
N GLU A 509 8.42 6.82 12.01
CA GLU A 509 7.60 7.74 12.80
C GLU A 509 7.08 8.92 11.94
N MET A 510 6.97 8.75 10.61
CA MET A 510 6.51 9.78 9.66
C MET A 510 5.07 10.27 9.88
N ILE A 511 4.26 9.57 10.68
CA ILE A 511 2.89 9.96 11.06
C ILE A 511 2.78 10.13 12.59
N THR A 512 3.39 9.21 13.35
CA THR A 512 3.25 9.10 14.80
C THR A 512 4.17 10.02 15.59
N GLY A 513 5.33 10.37 15.01
CA GLY A 513 6.36 11.19 15.65
C GLY A 513 5.80 12.54 16.09
N PHE A 514 6.02 12.88 17.36
CA PHE A 514 5.57 14.11 18.02
C PHE A 514 4.03 14.33 18.07
N ARG A 515 3.23 13.47 17.41
CA ARG A 515 1.77 13.59 17.27
C ARG A 515 1.01 12.99 18.45
N VAL A 516 1.23 11.71 18.74
CA VAL A 516 0.50 11.00 19.82
C VAL A 516 1.07 11.33 21.20
N HIS A 517 2.38 11.61 21.26
CA HIS A 517 3.14 11.90 22.45
C HIS A 517 4.38 12.73 22.02
N PRO A 518 4.94 13.61 22.88
CA PRO A 518 6.16 14.36 22.57
C PRO A 518 7.32 13.48 22.07
N GLY A 519 7.54 12.31 22.69
CA GLY A 519 8.54 11.31 22.27
C GLY A 519 8.06 10.29 21.23
N GLY A 520 7.00 10.57 20.48
CA GLY A 520 6.45 9.69 19.44
C GLY A 520 5.87 8.36 19.95
N ALA A 521 5.67 7.42 19.03
CA ALA A 521 5.21 6.07 19.32
C ALA A 521 6.22 5.28 20.16
N GLN A 522 7.52 5.58 20.04
CA GLN A 522 8.55 4.97 20.90
C GLN A 522 8.27 5.19 22.39
N ALA A 523 7.97 6.43 22.79
CA ALA A 523 7.62 6.75 24.16
C ALA A 523 6.23 6.19 24.55
N TRP A 524 5.26 6.19 23.63
CA TRP A 524 3.92 5.64 23.87
C TRP A 524 3.94 4.13 24.18
N PHE A 525 4.73 3.34 23.45
CA PHE A 525 4.84 1.89 23.65
C PHE A 525 5.95 1.47 24.65
N GLY A 526 6.82 2.39 25.05
CA GLY A 526 8.01 2.09 25.86
C GLY A 526 9.06 1.31 25.07
N VAL A 527 9.21 1.58 23.77
CA VAL A 527 10.11 0.86 22.84
C VAL A 527 11.07 1.85 22.21
N LYS A 528 12.37 1.68 22.45
CA LYS A 528 13.43 2.52 21.85
C LYS A 528 14.03 1.86 20.61
N ALA A 529 13.80 2.43 19.43
CA ALA A 529 14.39 1.94 18.19
C ALA A 529 15.92 2.21 18.16
N ASP A 530 16.62 1.61 17.20
CA ASP A 530 18.04 1.90 16.94
C ASP A 530 18.21 3.14 16.05
N ILE A 531 17.30 3.27 15.08
CA ILE A 531 17.12 4.42 14.19
C ILE A 531 15.60 4.72 14.15
N ALA A 532 15.22 5.97 14.03
CA ALA A 532 13.86 6.36 13.67
C ALA A 532 13.88 7.44 12.58
N THR A 533 12.87 7.40 11.71
CA THR A 533 12.67 8.40 10.65
C THR A 533 11.50 9.31 11.01
N TYR A 534 11.64 10.61 10.75
CA TYR A 534 10.59 11.61 10.99
C TYR A 534 10.46 12.57 9.81
N GLY A 535 9.36 13.30 9.79
CA GLY A 535 9.05 14.29 8.76
C GLY A 535 7.69 14.90 9.04
N LYS A 536 6.93 15.20 7.98
CA LYS A 536 5.57 15.77 8.03
C LYS A 536 5.44 16.89 9.06
N LEU A 537 4.83 16.58 10.21
CA LEU A 537 4.61 17.45 11.36
C LEU A 537 5.85 18.27 11.71
N LEU A 538 7.01 17.60 11.81
CA LEU A 538 8.26 18.23 12.19
C LEU A 538 8.65 19.38 11.25
N GLY A 539 8.27 19.34 9.97
CA GLY A 539 8.62 20.37 8.98
C GLY A 539 7.79 21.64 9.06
N GLY A 540 6.74 21.69 9.88
CA GLY A 540 5.89 22.87 10.00
C GLY A 540 5.23 23.29 8.68
N GLY A 541 4.92 22.35 7.79
CA GLY A 541 4.43 22.64 6.43
C GLY A 541 5.50 22.64 5.34
N MET A 542 6.79 22.78 5.70
CA MET A 542 7.89 22.69 4.73
C MET A 542 8.30 21.24 4.43
N PRO A 543 8.78 20.93 3.21
CA PRO A 543 9.35 19.63 2.89
C PRO A 543 10.57 19.33 3.77
N ILE A 544 10.53 18.20 4.47
CA ILE A 544 11.63 17.71 5.30
C ILE A 544 11.55 16.19 5.45
N GLY A 545 12.72 15.58 5.58
CA GLY A 545 12.92 14.27 6.17
C GLY A 545 13.99 14.35 7.25
N VAL A 546 13.90 13.49 8.26
CA VAL A 546 14.86 13.41 9.37
C VAL A 546 15.14 11.96 9.67
N ILE A 547 16.41 11.66 9.97
CA ILE A 547 16.83 10.39 10.55
C ILE A 547 17.50 10.72 11.88
N ALA A 548 17.05 10.09 12.97
CA ALA A 548 17.73 10.15 14.25
C ALA A 548 18.03 8.74 14.77
N GLY A 549 19.15 8.55 15.45
CA GLY A 549 19.58 7.22 15.85
C GLY A 549 20.67 7.23 16.91
N LYS A 550 21.10 6.03 17.30
CA LYS A 550 22.33 5.82 18.09
C LYS A 550 23.55 6.18 17.24
N ALA A 551 24.56 6.80 17.85
CA ALA A 551 25.73 7.36 17.18
C ALA A 551 26.37 6.34 16.24
N LYS A 552 26.69 5.14 16.74
CA LYS A 552 27.33 4.06 15.97
C LYS A 552 26.69 3.72 14.61
N TYR A 553 25.40 3.97 14.42
CA TYR A 553 24.72 3.81 13.12
C TYR A 553 24.75 5.10 12.30
N MET A 554 24.52 6.24 12.95
CA MET A 554 24.51 7.58 12.34
C MET A 554 25.91 8.05 11.91
N ASP A 555 26.96 7.50 12.52
CA ASP A 555 28.37 7.71 12.14
C ASP A 555 28.65 7.25 10.71
N GLY A 556 27.81 6.39 10.13
CA GLY A 556 27.84 6.08 8.71
C GLY A 556 27.53 7.26 7.77
N ILE A 557 27.04 8.40 8.29
CA ILE A 557 26.80 9.63 7.50
C ILE A 557 28.09 10.44 7.30
N ASP A 558 28.89 10.63 8.35
CA ASP A 558 30.02 11.58 8.35
C ASP A 558 31.35 10.99 8.82
N GLY A 559 31.36 9.75 9.29
CA GLY A 559 32.51 9.00 9.79
C GLY A 559 32.65 9.04 11.31
N GLY A 560 31.70 9.65 12.03
CA GLY A 560 31.69 9.69 13.49
C GLY A 560 32.32 10.94 14.09
N LEU A 561 32.40 10.97 15.43
CA LEU A 561 32.88 12.13 16.18
C LEU A 561 34.41 12.25 16.14
N TRP A 562 34.88 13.49 16.04
CA TRP A 562 36.27 13.93 16.14
C TRP A 562 36.28 15.40 16.59
N HIS A 563 37.44 15.90 17.03
CA HIS A 563 37.58 17.21 17.65
C HIS A 563 38.72 18.04 17.02
N TYR A 564 38.71 19.35 17.28
CA TYR A 564 39.80 20.23 16.89
C TYR A 564 40.83 20.31 18.02
N GLY A 565 42.12 20.26 17.65
CA GLY A 565 43.23 20.38 18.61
C GLY A 565 43.72 19.05 19.21
N ASP A 566 43.22 17.92 18.71
CA ASP A 566 43.76 16.58 18.98
C ASP A 566 44.01 15.80 17.67
N ASP A 567 44.47 14.55 17.79
CA ASP A 567 44.75 13.64 16.67
C ASP A 567 43.53 12.76 16.26
N SER A 568 42.32 13.12 16.69
CA SER A 568 41.12 12.33 16.35
C SER A 568 40.67 12.55 14.89
N TYR A 569 40.05 11.52 14.30
CA TYR A 569 39.61 11.54 12.91
C TYR A 569 38.34 10.69 12.72
N PRO A 570 37.57 10.87 11.64
CA PRO A 570 36.37 10.06 11.38
C PRO A 570 36.76 8.59 11.13
N MET A 571 36.45 7.71 12.10
CA MET A 571 36.83 6.29 12.08
C MET A 571 35.80 5.37 11.39
N ALA A 572 34.54 5.78 11.29
CA ALA A 572 33.47 4.94 10.75
C ALA A 572 33.41 4.94 9.22
N GLU A 573 33.03 3.80 8.63
CA GLU A 573 32.82 3.68 7.19
C GLU A 573 31.58 4.47 6.75
N ARG A 574 31.77 5.38 5.79
CA ARG A 574 30.72 6.30 5.34
C ARG A 574 29.92 5.73 4.17
N VAL A 575 28.60 5.87 4.23
CA VAL A 575 27.71 5.67 3.08
C VAL A 575 27.65 6.95 2.24
N TYR A 576 27.27 6.81 0.97
CA TYR A 576 26.93 7.99 0.17
C TYR A 576 25.62 8.61 0.68
N PHE A 577 25.69 9.88 1.11
CA PHE A 577 24.58 10.68 1.62
C PHE A 577 24.75 12.14 1.20
N GLY A 578 23.66 12.79 0.78
CA GLY A 578 23.64 14.19 0.36
C GLY A 578 22.38 14.54 -0.43
N GLY A 579 22.17 15.84 -0.65
CA GLY A 579 21.06 16.37 -1.45
C GLY A 579 21.02 17.90 -1.39
N THR A 580 20.68 18.56 -2.51
CA THR A 580 20.81 20.02 -2.69
C THR A 580 20.00 20.85 -1.70
N PHE A 581 18.82 20.36 -1.30
CA PHE A 581 17.92 21.04 -0.37
C PHE A 581 17.92 20.40 1.03
N CYS A 582 18.81 19.44 1.30
CA CYS A 582 18.99 18.94 2.66
C CYS A 582 19.44 20.12 3.54
N GLN A 583 18.79 20.30 4.69
CA GLN A 583 19.01 21.46 5.58
C GLN A 583 18.57 22.82 4.98
N HIS A 584 17.62 22.84 4.03
CA HIS A 584 17.06 24.08 3.47
C HIS A 584 16.68 25.10 4.57
N PRO A 585 17.14 26.37 4.52
CA PRO A 585 16.95 27.33 5.61
C PRO A 585 15.51 27.47 6.10
N LEU A 586 14.54 27.64 5.19
CA LEU A 586 13.10 27.70 5.54
C LEU A 586 12.58 26.43 6.24
N ALA A 587 13.03 25.24 5.85
CA ALA A 587 12.62 24.00 6.50
C ALA A 587 13.25 23.86 7.90
N MET A 588 14.49 24.32 8.08
CA MET A 588 15.14 24.37 9.40
C MET A 588 14.47 25.39 10.31
N ALA A 589 14.08 26.56 9.80
CA ALA A 589 13.37 27.59 10.56
C ALA A 589 11.96 27.12 10.98
N ALA A 590 11.16 26.60 10.05
CA ALA A 590 9.82 26.08 10.34
C ALA A 590 9.85 24.87 11.29
N GLY A 591 10.85 23.99 11.14
CA GLY A 591 11.04 22.87 12.06
C GLY A 591 11.50 23.30 13.45
N LEU A 592 12.41 24.28 13.54
CA LEU A 592 12.83 24.86 14.82
C LEU A 592 11.65 25.53 15.55
N ALA A 593 10.85 26.32 14.83
CA ALA A 593 9.63 26.93 15.38
C ALA A 593 8.63 25.87 15.88
N THR A 594 8.44 24.79 15.10
CA THR A 594 7.61 23.63 15.47
C THR A 594 8.09 22.96 16.76
N MET A 595 9.37 22.61 16.85
CA MET A 595 9.91 21.93 18.03
C MET A 595 9.94 22.84 19.27
N LYS A 596 10.21 24.14 19.11
CA LYS A 596 10.10 25.14 20.18
C LYS A 596 8.67 25.28 20.69
N HIS A 597 7.69 25.34 19.79
CA HIS A 597 6.28 25.42 20.17
C HIS A 597 5.83 24.16 20.93
N LEU A 598 6.16 22.97 20.43
CA LEU A 598 5.90 21.70 21.15
C LEU A 598 6.53 21.70 22.55
N LYS A 599 7.74 22.24 22.71
CA LYS A 599 8.44 22.28 23.99
C LYS A 599 7.77 23.25 24.98
N ALA A 600 7.32 24.40 24.49
CA ALA A 600 6.63 25.41 25.28
C ALA A 600 5.23 24.94 25.73
N GLN A 601 4.50 24.18 24.89
CA GLN A 601 3.18 23.64 25.21
C GLN A 601 3.25 22.39 26.11
N GLY A 602 4.33 21.61 26.01
CA GLY A 602 4.52 20.37 26.77
C GLY A 602 3.55 19.25 26.37
N PRO A 603 3.53 18.12 27.12
CA PRO A 603 2.73 16.94 26.79
C PRO A 603 1.22 17.16 26.83
N GLY A 604 0.73 18.22 27.49
CA GLY A 604 -0.69 18.52 27.60
C GLY A 604 -1.37 18.75 26.25
N LEU A 605 -0.63 19.25 25.26
CA LEU A 605 -1.14 19.48 23.90
C LEU A 605 -1.54 18.17 23.22
N GLN A 606 -0.69 17.15 23.24
CA GLN A 606 -1.02 15.84 22.67
C GLN A 606 -2.10 15.14 23.50
N GLN A 607 -2.04 15.23 24.83
CA GLN A 607 -3.04 14.62 25.72
C GLN A 607 -4.46 15.14 25.41
N GLU A 608 -4.63 16.46 25.31
CA GLU A 608 -5.92 17.07 24.99
C GLU A 608 -6.37 16.75 23.56
N LEU A 609 -5.47 16.81 22.57
CA LEU A 609 -5.82 16.49 21.18
C LEU A 609 -6.24 15.01 21.00
N ASN A 610 -5.56 14.10 21.70
CA ASN A 610 -5.92 12.68 21.75
C ASN A 610 -7.31 12.50 22.39
N ARG A 611 -7.57 13.15 23.54
CA ARG A 611 -8.86 13.11 24.24
C ARG A 611 -10.02 13.61 23.36
N ARG A 612 -9.81 14.71 22.61
CA ARG A 612 -10.80 15.24 21.66
C ARG A 612 -11.07 14.27 20.50
N THR A 613 -10.04 13.59 20.01
CA THR A 613 -10.17 12.58 18.93
C THR A 613 -10.88 11.32 19.42
N GLU A 614 -10.58 10.84 20.62
CA GLU A 614 -11.28 9.75 21.28
C GLU A 614 -12.76 10.08 21.48
N TRP A 615 -13.09 11.26 22.01
CA TRP A 615 -14.47 11.72 22.17
C TRP A 615 -15.23 11.76 20.83
N PHE A 616 -14.61 12.31 19.78
CA PHE A 616 -15.18 12.39 18.44
C PHE A 616 -15.45 10.98 17.87
N ALA A 617 -14.46 10.09 17.91
CA ALA A 617 -14.58 8.72 17.42
C ALA A 617 -15.61 7.91 18.22
N LYS A 618 -15.64 8.06 19.55
CA LYS A 618 -16.65 7.41 20.40
C LYS A 618 -18.05 7.90 20.06
N THR A 619 -18.26 9.21 19.91
CA THR A 619 -19.58 9.80 19.60
C THR A 619 -20.15 9.29 18.27
N LEU A 620 -19.31 9.09 17.26
CA LEU A 620 -19.71 8.48 15.99
C LEU A 620 -19.95 6.97 16.12
N ASN A 621 -19.07 6.24 16.81
CA ASN A 621 -19.23 4.80 17.02
C ASN A 621 -20.47 4.46 17.85
N ASP A 622 -20.81 5.25 18.87
CA ASP A 622 -22.05 5.10 19.65
C ASP A 622 -23.29 5.23 18.75
N TYR A 623 -23.29 6.22 17.83
CA TYR A 623 -24.35 6.40 16.83
C TYR A 623 -24.42 5.22 15.83
N PHE A 624 -23.26 4.77 15.31
CA PHE A 624 -23.24 3.63 14.38
C PHE A 624 -23.71 2.33 15.04
N ASN A 625 -23.34 2.09 16.30
CA ASN A 625 -23.76 0.92 17.06
C ASN A 625 -25.27 0.94 17.38
N ALA A 626 -25.82 2.09 17.77
CA ALA A 626 -27.24 2.23 18.10
C ALA A 626 -28.16 1.84 16.93
N ASP A 627 -27.80 2.25 15.71
CA ASP A 627 -28.57 2.02 14.49
C ASP A 627 -28.10 0.79 13.68
N GLN A 628 -27.11 0.04 14.21
CA GLN A 628 -26.45 -1.09 13.54
C GLN A 628 -25.95 -0.75 12.13
N ILE A 629 -25.37 0.43 11.98
CA ILE A 629 -24.75 0.92 10.75
C ILE A 629 -23.40 0.21 10.57
N PRO A 630 -23.11 -0.38 9.40
CA PRO A 630 -21.88 -1.13 9.15
C PRO A 630 -20.68 -0.20 8.87
N ILE A 631 -20.37 0.67 9.83
CA ILE A 631 -19.26 1.64 9.79
C ILE A 631 -18.64 1.74 11.18
N LYS A 632 -17.30 1.86 11.24
CA LYS A 632 -16.56 2.11 12.47
C LYS A 632 -15.53 3.22 12.26
N VAL A 633 -15.41 4.14 13.22
CA VAL A 633 -14.27 5.04 13.33
C VAL A 633 -13.17 4.35 14.14
N VAL A 634 -11.99 4.23 13.53
CA VAL A 634 -10.76 3.70 14.17
C VAL A 634 -9.73 4.82 14.27
N TYR A 635 -8.98 4.90 15.36
CA TYR A 635 -8.13 6.06 15.65
C TYR A 635 -6.90 5.71 16.49
N PHE A 636 -5.85 6.53 16.35
CA PHE A 636 -4.64 6.50 17.16
C PHE A 636 -4.09 7.91 17.32
N GLY A 637 -3.97 8.38 18.56
CA GLY A 637 -3.73 9.80 18.83
C GLY A 637 -4.77 10.66 18.14
N SER A 638 -4.33 11.58 17.27
CA SER A 638 -5.22 12.42 16.44
C SER A 638 -5.41 11.96 14.98
N LEU A 639 -4.84 10.81 14.57
CA LEU A 639 -5.17 10.14 13.31
C LEU A 639 -6.45 9.32 13.48
N PHE A 640 -7.36 9.39 12.52
CA PHE A 640 -8.50 8.48 12.43
C PHE A 640 -8.83 8.07 10.99
N ARG A 641 -9.60 6.99 10.85
CA ARG A 641 -10.15 6.47 9.59
C ARG A 641 -11.55 5.93 9.79
N PHE A 642 -12.33 5.91 8.71
CA PHE A 642 -13.54 5.12 8.61
C PHE A 642 -13.20 3.72 8.08
N VAL A 643 -13.81 2.70 8.69
CA VAL A 643 -13.82 1.31 8.21
C VAL A 643 -15.26 0.99 7.84
N PHE A 644 -15.47 0.53 6.62
CA PHE A 644 -16.78 0.17 6.07
C PHE A 644 -16.81 -1.33 5.79
N TYR A 645 -17.96 -1.97 5.96
CA TYR A 645 -18.12 -3.37 5.56
C TYR A 645 -18.58 -3.53 4.08
N ARG A 646 -19.24 -2.52 3.49
CA ARG A 646 -19.58 -2.39 2.04
C ARG A 646 -19.77 -0.91 1.64
N ASP A 647 -19.58 -0.59 0.36
CA ASP A 647 -19.91 0.67 -0.35
C ASP A 647 -19.84 2.00 0.43
N GLY A 648 -18.73 2.18 1.17
CA GLY A 648 -18.50 3.37 1.99
C GLY A 648 -18.15 4.64 1.24
N GLU A 649 -17.55 4.54 0.05
CA GLU A 649 -16.83 5.66 -0.58
C GLU A 649 -17.71 6.87 -0.92
N LEU A 650 -19.01 6.65 -1.16
CA LEU A 650 -19.97 7.74 -1.40
C LEU A 650 -20.09 8.69 -0.20
N LEU A 651 -19.77 8.23 1.03
CA LEU A 651 -19.73 9.09 2.21
C LEU A 651 -18.78 10.28 2.01
N PHE A 652 -17.60 10.06 1.44
CA PHE A 652 -16.60 11.13 1.28
C PHE A 652 -17.06 12.20 0.27
N TYR A 653 -17.75 11.81 -0.80
CA TYR A 653 -18.36 12.75 -1.75
C TYR A 653 -19.50 13.55 -1.09
N HIS A 654 -20.33 12.89 -0.27
CA HIS A 654 -21.34 13.58 0.53
C HIS A 654 -20.73 14.60 1.50
N LEU A 655 -19.68 14.22 2.23
CA LEU A 655 -18.95 15.11 3.14
C LEU A 655 -18.38 16.33 2.41
N ILE A 656 -17.79 16.16 1.22
CA ILE A 656 -17.34 17.28 0.39
C ILE A 656 -18.52 18.18 0.00
N THR A 657 -19.67 17.63 -0.43
CA THR A 657 -20.86 18.47 -0.71
C THR A 657 -21.40 19.21 0.51
N LYS A 658 -21.15 18.72 1.73
CA LYS A 658 -21.50 19.35 3.02
C LYS A 658 -20.38 20.24 3.60
N GLY A 659 -19.30 20.51 2.88
CA GLY A 659 -18.22 21.39 3.34
C GLY A 659 -17.24 20.73 4.30
N ILE A 660 -16.92 19.46 4.11
CA ILE A 660 -15.88 18.73 4.85
C ILE A 660 -14.93 18.07 3.85
N TYR A 661 -13.65 18.45 3.89
CA TYR A 661 -12.66 17.97 2.94
C TYR A 661 -11.93 16.72 3.44
N VAL A 662 -12.04 15.63 2.67
CA VAL A 662 -11.32 14.37 2.87
C VAL A 662 -10.69 13.94 1.54
N TRP A 663 -9.35 13.92 1.48
CA TRP A 663 -8.59 13.46 0.33
C TRP A 663 -8.81 11.99 -0.02
N GLU A 664 -8.31 11.58 -1.18
CA GLU A 664 -8.63 10.31 -1.87
C GLU A 664 -8.16 9.07 -1.10
N TRP A 665 -7.14 9.18 -0.24
CA TRP A 665 -6.60 8.03 0.50
C TRP A 665 -7.08 7.92 1.96
N ARG A 666 -8.07 8.74 2.35
CA ARG A 666 -8.95 8.58 3.52
C ARG A 666 -8.28 8.56 4.92
N ASN A 667 -7.00 8.91 5.04
CA ASN A 667 -6.39 9.21 6.35
C ASN A 667 -6.89 10.57 6.82
N CYS A 668 -7.60 10.60 7.94
CA CYS A 668 -8.17 11.82 8.51
C CYS A 668 -7.43 12.21 9.81
N PHE A 669 -7.38 13.50 10.13
CA PHE A 669 -6.65 14.02 11.28
C PHE A 669 -7.42 15.15 11.95
N ILE A 670 -7.44 15.14 13.28
CA ILE A 670 -7.80 16.33 14.06
C ILE A 670 -6.53 17.13 14.35
N SER A 671 -6.61 18.45 14.16
CA SER A 671 -5.56 19.44 14.47
C SER A 671 -5.96 20.27 15.70
N THR A 672 -4.99 20.96 16.33
CA THR A 672 -5.29 21.85 17.46
C THR A 672 -6.13 23.07 17.07
N ALA A 673 -6.22 23.39 15.77
CA ALA A 673 -7.03 24.47 15.24
C ALA A 673 -8.51 24.11 15.04
N HIS A 674 -8.88 22.82 15.08
CA HIS A 674 -10.29 22.42 15.05
C HIS A 674 -10.99 22.89 16.32
N THR A 675 -12.07 23.66 16.20
CA THR A 675 -12.90 24.06 17.33
C THR A 675 -13.88 22.94 17.72
N ASP A 676 -14.51 23.01 18.90
CA ASP A 676 -15.57 22.05 19.25
C ASP A 676 -16.83 22.22 18.38
N GLN A 677 -17.07 23.43 17.85
CA GLN A 677 -18.13 23.67 16.86
C GLN A 677 -17.82 22.94 15.55
N ASP A 678 -16.56 22.91 15.12
CA ASP A 678 -16.11 22.18 13.93
C ASP A 678 -16.39 20.69 14.06
N LEU A 679 -16.01 20.11 15.20
CA LEU A 679 -16.21 18.68 15.46
C LEU A 679 -17.70 18.32 15.52
N GLN A 680 -18.55 19.17 16.10
CA GLN A 680 -20.00 18.97 16.12
C GLN A 680 -20.63 19.13 14.72
N PHE A 681 -20.15 20.06 13.91
CA PHE A 681 -20.55 20.19 12.51
C PHE A 681 -20.19 18.93 11.71
N ILE A 682 -18.95 18.42 11.87
CA ILE A 682 -18.50 17.18 11.25
C ILE A 682 -19.38 15.99 11.68
N ILE A 683 -19.67 15.84 12.98
CA ILE A 683 -20.52 14.76 13.49
C ILE A 683 -21.93 14.84 12.88
N THR A 684 -22.51 16.04 12.79
CA THR A 684 -23.84 16.26 12.20
C THR A 684 -23.85 15.92 10.72
N ALA A 685 -22.90 16.44 9.95
CA ALA A 685 -22.79 16.17 8.51
C ALA A 685 -22.55 14.69 8.19
N ILE A 686 -21.78 13.97 9.02
CA ILE A 686 -21.64 12.50 8.90
C ILE A 686 -23.00 11.83 9.14
N LYS A 687 -23.70 12.14 10.24
CA LYS A 687 -25.01 11.55 10.56
C LYS A 687 -26.03 11.75 9.43
N GLU A 688 -26.10 12.97 8.88
CA GLU A 688 -26.95 13.28 7.73
C GLU A 688 -26.55 12.49 6.48
N SER A 689 -25.25 12.45 6.14
CA SER A 689 -24.76 11.69 4.97
C SER A 689 -25.04 10.19 5.08
N ILE A 690 -25.02 9.66 6.30
CA ILE A 690 -25.40 8.27 6.57
C ILE A 690 -26.91 8.05 6.48
N ALA A 691 -27.73 9.01 6.92
CA ALA A 691 -29.18 8.98 6.71
C ALA A 691 -29.50 9.00 5.20
N ASP A 692 -28.87 9.91 4.43
CA ASP A 692 -28.98 10.03 2.98
C ASP A 692 -28.63 8.71 2.26
N LEU A 693 -27.53 8.05 2.65
CA LEU A 693 -27.09 6.77 2.08
C LEU A 693 -27.97 5.58 2.51
N ARG A 694 -28.51 5.58 3.73
CA ARG A 694 -29.49 4.58 4.19
C ARG A 694 -30.80 4.72 3.44
N GLU A 695 -31.32 5.94 3.28
CA GLU A 695 -32.54 6.19 2.53
C GLU A 695 -32.37 5.72 1.09
N ALA A 696 -31.26 6.08 0.44
CA ALA A 696 -30.93 5.66 -0.92
C ALA A 696 -30.74 4.14 -1.09
N GLY A 697 -30.55 3.38 0.00
CA GLY A 697 -30.37 1.93 -0.03
C GLY A 697 -28.93 1.47 -0.24
N PHE A 698 -27.92 2.34 -0.04
CA PHE A 698 -26.50 1.95 -0.04
C PHE A 698 -26.08 1.33 1.30
N LEU A 699 -26.69 1.74 2.41
CA LEU A 699 -26.42 1.22 3.75
C LEU A 699 -27.64 0.45 4.27
N GLN A 700 -27.54 -0.88 4.30
CA GLN A 700 -28.57 -1.73 4.91
C GLN A 700 -28.21 -2.05 6.36
N SER A 701 -29.23 -2.06 7.23
CA SER A 701 -29.08 -2.54 8.61
C SER A 701 -28.89 -4.06 8.59
N ILE A 702 -28.09 -4.57 9.53
CA ILE A 702 -27.71 -5.99 9.62
C ILE A 702 -28.91 -6.89 10.00
N VAL A 703 -30.02 -6.32 10.49
CA VAL A 703 -31.22 -7.07 10.91
C VAL A 703 -32.08 -7.50 9.72
N LYS A 704 -32.02 -8.80 9.37
CA LYS A 704 -33.11 -9.46 8.64
C LYS A 704 -34.40 -9.40 9.45
N LYS A 705 -35.54 -9.16 8.78
CA LYS A 705 -36.90 -9.24 9.34
C LYS A 705 -37.07 -10.48 10.23
N ALA A 706 -37.14 -10.29 11.54
CA ALA A 706 -37.95 -11.15 12.38
C ALA A 706 -39.42 -10.87 11.99
N SER A 707 -40.06 -11.83 11.34
CA SER A 707 -41.46 -11.71 10.96
C SER A 707 -42.32 -11.57 12.22
N SER A 708 -43.16 -10.55 12.24
CA SER A 708 -44.09 -10.24 13.31
C SER A 708 -44.96 -11.44 13.71
N GLN A 709 -44.84 -11.90 14.95
CA GLN A 709 -45.98 -12.35 15.74
C GLN A 709 -45.66 -12.21 17.24
N SER A 710 -46.44 -11.37 17.90
CA SER A 710 -46.34 -11.08 19.33
C SER A 710 -47.10 -12.10 20.16
N VAL A 711 -46.44 -12.76 21.12
CA VAL A 711 -47.09 -13.33 22.31
C VAL A 711 -46.21 -13.02 23.51
N ALA A 712 -46.83 -12.58 24.61
CA ALA A 712 -46.14 -12.16 25.83
C ALA A 712 -45.56 -13.35 26.63
N PRO A 713 -44.51 -13.14 27.44
CA PRO A 713 -43.91 -14.22 28.23
C PRO A 713 -44.78 -14.57 29.44
N ALA A 714 -45.29 -15.80 29.48
CA ALA A 714 -45.90 -16.39 30.67
C ALA A 714 -44.84 -17.15 31.49
N VAL A 715 -44.79 -16.87 32.79
CA VAL A 715 -43.91 -17.55 33.76
C VAL A 715 -44.45 -18.94 34.09
N ILE A 716 -43.62 -19.98 34.04
CA ILE A 716 -43.91 -21.30 34.63
C ILE A 716 -42.70 -21.80 35.43
N ASP A 717 -42.99 -22.30 36.63
CA ASP A 717 -42.08 -22.76 37.69
C ASP A 717 -41.55 -24.19 37.44
N PRO A 718 -40.23 -24.45 37.52
CA PRO A 718 -39.64 -25.77 37.25
C PRO A 718 -39.80 -26.75 38.44
N ARG A 719 -41.05 -27.12 38.78
CA ARG A 719 -41.36 -28.18 39.78
C ARG A 719 -42.56 -29.06 39.40
N GLN A 720 -42.50 -29.69 38.24
CA GLN A 720 -43.28 -30.91 37.98
C GLN A 720 -42.62 -31.71 36.85
N ALA A 721 -41.80 -32.68 37.24
CA ALA A 721 -41.38 -33.76 36.37
C ALA A 721 -42.31 -34.97 36.57
N ASP A 722 -42.59 -35.63 35.46
CA ASP A 722 -43.02 -37.03 35.35
C ASP A 722 -44.47 -37.39 35.75
N THR A 723 -45.33 -37.53 34.74
CA THR A 723 -46.18 -38.71 34.53
C THR A 723 -46.79 -38.70 33.12
N GLY A 724 -46.89 -39.88 32.49
CA GLY A 724 -47.90 -40.15 31.47
C GLY A 724 -47.50 -39.95 30.00
N ALA A 725 -47.11 -41.05 29.34
CA ALA A 725 -47.00 -41.09 27.88
C ALA A 725 -48.35 -41.35 27.20
N GLN A 726 -48.73 -40.49 26.24
CA GLN A 726 -49.64 -40.74 25.10
C GLN A 726 -49.55 -39.51 24.16
N GLY A 727 -49.45 -39.61 22.84
CA GLY A 727 -49.33 -40.80 22.00
C GLY A 727 -49.92 -40.58 20.60
N THR A 728 -49.14 -40.07 19.65
CA THR A 728 -49.45 -40.19 18.21
C THR A 728 -48.29 -40.87 17.49
N LYS A 729 -48.39 -42.21 17.39
CA LYS A 729 -47.50 -43.02 16.55
C LYS A 729 -47.95 -42.91 15.09
N THR A 730 -46.99 -42.66 14.20
CA THR A 730 -46.93 -43.34 12.90
C THR A 730 -45.52 -43.92 12.73
N SER A 731 -45.44 -45.24 12.80
CA SER A 731 -44.27 -46.11 12.55
C SER A 731 -44.04 -46.32 11.04
N PRO A 732 -43.05 -47.12 10.58
CA PRO A 732 -41.83 -47.62 11.25
C PRO A 732 -40.54 -47.41 10.40
N ASP A 733 -39.39 -47.81 10.96
CA ASP A 733 -38.19 -48.29 10.26
C ASP A 733 -37.55 -47.38 9.18
N GLY A 734 -37.15 -46.18 9.59
CA GLY A 734 -36.14 -45.38 8.88
C GLY A 734 -35.38 -44.47 9.84
N PRO A 735 -34.04 -44.30 9.70
CA PRO A 735 -33.30 -43.34 10.52
C PRO A 735 -33.76 -41.92 10.20
N VAL A 736 -34.14 -41.17 11.23
CA VAL A 736 -34.52 -39.75 11.08
C VAL A 736 -33.30 -38.96 10.59
N ARG A 737 -33.35 -38.50 9.34
CA ARG A 737 -32.26 -37.74 8.72
C ARG A 737 -32.46 -36.25 8.95
N PHE A 738 -31.54 -35.65 9.69
CA PHE A 738 -31.35 -34.20 9.71
C PHE A 738 -30.37 -33.81 8.59
N PRO A 739 -30.58 -32.68 7.90
CA PRO A 739 -29.59 -32.17 6.95
C PRO A 739 -28.29 -31.83 7.67
N MET A 740 -27.15 -32.22 7.10
CA MET A 740 -25.84 -31.78 7.59
C MET A 740 -25.76 -30.26 7.56
N THR A 741 -25.22 -29.67 8.63
CA THR A 741 -24.78 -28.26 8.61
C THR A 741 -23.66 -28.05 7.58
N GLU A 742 -23.48 -26.83 7.07
CA GLU A 742 -22.41 -26.56 6.09
C GLU A 742 -21.02 -26.93 6.61
N ALA A 743 -20.75 -26.75 7.91
CA ALA A 743 -19.50 -27.20 8.54
C ALA A 743 -19.31 -28.72 8.47
N GLN A 744 -20.38 -29.50 8.70
CA GLN A 744 -20.35 -30.97 8.57
C GLN A 744 -20.22 -31.42 7.12
N LYS A 745 -20.83 -30.69 6.16
CA LYS A 745 -20.64 -30.94 4.73
C LYS A 745 -19.21 -30.68 4.29
N HIS A 746 -18.60 -29.58 4.73
CA HIS A 746 -17.20 -29.27 4.43
C HIS A 746 -16.25 -30.32 5.02
N LEU A 747 -16.46 -30.75 6.27
CA LEU A 747 -15.70 -31.84 6.88
C LEU A 747 -15.90 -33.18 6.15
N TRP A 748 -17.12 -33.47 5.69
CA TRP A 748 -17.39 -34.66 4.88
C TRP A 748 -16.68 -34.58 3.53
N ILE A 749 -16.76 -33.45 2.81
CA ILE A 749 -16.03 -33.25 1.54
C ILE A 749 -14.52 -33.44 1.75
N LEU A 750 -13.93 -32.79 2.76
CA LEU A 750 -12.51 -32.92 3.08
C LEU A 750 -12.09 -34.37 3.41
N SER A 751 -12.96 -35.16 4.04
CA SER A 751 -12.69 -36.58 4.30
C SER A 751 -12.79 -37.47 3.05
N GLN A 752 -13.46 -37.01 1.98
CA GLN A 752 -13.53 -37.71 0.69
C GLN A 752 -12.41 -37.30 -0.29
N MET A 753 -11.65 -36.23 -0.01
CA MET A 753 -10.67 -35.69 -0.98
C MET A 753 -9.35 -36.48 -1.04
N THR A 754 -8.95 -37.19 0.02
CA THR A 754 -7.76 -38.08 0.03
C THR A 754 -7.91 -39.18 1.08
N ASP A 755 -7.41 -40.39 0.81
CA ASP A 755 -7.46 -41.53 1.76
C ASP A 755 -6.86 -41.21 3.16
N PRO A 756 -5.73 -40.49 3.29
CA PRO A 756 -5.21 -40.10 4.61
C PRO A 756 -6.06 -39.02 5.31
N GLY A 757 -6.82 -38.21 4.56
CA GLY A 757 -7.63 -37.11 5.10
C GLY A 757 -8.76 -37.57 6.01
N ALA A 758 -9.27 -38.80 5.81
CA ALA A 758 -10.30 -39.39 6.66
C ALA A 758 -9.81 -39.71 8.09
N LEU A 759 -8.51 -39.96 8.29
CA LEU A 759 -7.94 -40.36 9.59
C LEU A 759 -7.68 -39.18 10.54
N VAL A 760 -7.56 -37.95 10.02
CA VAL A 760 -7.15 -36.76 10.80
C VAL A 760 -8.35 -36.09 11.51
N TYR A 761 -9.59 -36.44 11.15
CA TYR A 761 -10.81 -35.80 11.66
C TYR A 761 -11.63 -36.67 12.63
N THR A 762 -10.96 -37.29 13.60
CA THR A 762 -11.63 -37.82 14.80
C THR A 762 -12.15 -36.67 15.66
N VAL A 763 -13.45 -36.37 15.53
CA VAL A 763 -14.12 -35.34 16.35
C VAL A 763 -14.40 -35.91 17.75
N PRO A 764 -13.85 -35.34 18.84
CA PRO A 764 -14.28 -35.70 20.19
C PRO A 764 -15.72 -35.22 20.40
N MET A 765 -16.60 -36.14 20.76
CA MET A 765 -18.01 -35.88 21.02
C MET A 765 -18.25 -35.72 22.52
N VAL A 766 -18.73 -34.56 22.94
CA VAL A 766 -19.24 -34.35 24.31
C VAL A 766 -20.73 -34.66 24.29
N ILE A 767 -21.15 -35.63 25.11
CA ILE A 767 -22.56 -35.94 25.36
C ILE A 767 -22.86 -35.53 26.79
N GLU A 768 -23.83 -34.62 26.96
CA GLU A 768 -24.33 -34.22 28.27
C GLU A 768 -25.64 -34.97 28.55
N TRP A 769 -25.69 -35.68 29.69
CA TRP A 769 -26.87 -36.39 30.15
C TRP A 769 -27.38 -35.76 31.44
N VAL A 770 -28.65 -35.37 31.46
CA VAL A 770 -29.30 -34.78 32.63
C VAL A 770 -30.37 -35.73 33.17
N GLY A 771 -30.10 -36.26 34.36
CA GLY A 771 -30.94 -37.23 35.06
C GLY A 771 -30.18 -37.78 36.28
N PRO A 772 -30.83 -38.57 37.15
CA PRO A 772 -30.14 -39.23 38.26
C PRO A 772 -29.09 -40.21 37.73
N LEU A 773 -27.85 -40.06 38.21
CA LEU A 773 -26.72 -40.87 37.78
C LEU A 773 -26.84 -42.31 38.32
N ASP A 774 -27.21 -43.26 37.46
CA ASP A 774 -27.02 -44.69 37.74
C ASP A 774 -25.53 -45.01 37.58
N GLU A 775 -24.77 -44.86 38.66
CA GLU A 775 -23.32 -45.16 38.69
C GLU A 775 -23.00 -46.57 38.20
N ARG A 776 -23.91 -47.54 38.40
CA ARG A 776 -23.69 -48.94 38.03
C ARG A 776 -23.73 -49.10 36.51
N ARG A 777 -24.64 -48.39 35.84
CA ARG A 777 -24.70 -48.32 34.37
C ARG A 777 -23.59 -47.45 33.79
N MET A 778 -23.28 -46.30 34.39
CA MET A 778 -22.20 -45.41 33.93
C MET A 778 -20.84 -46.12 34.00
N ARG A 779 -20.57 -46.86 35.10
CA ARG A 779 -19.35 -47.66 35.26
C ARG A 779 -19.27 -48.81 34.26
N ALA A 780 -20.38 -49.50 33.98
CA ALA A 780 -20.43 -50.51 32.93
C ALA A 780 -20.18 -49.93 31.53
N ALA A 781 -20.70 -48.74 31.24
CA ALA A 781 -20.46 -48.04 29.97
C ALA A 781 -18.99 -47.61 29.81
N PHE A 782 -18.35 -47.09 30.87
CA PHE A 782 -16.92 -46.76 30.83
C PHE A 782 -16.02 -47.99 30.71
N GLN A 783 -16.28 -49.06 31.47
CA GLN A 783 -15.53 -50.32 31.35
C GLN A 783 -15.66 -50.97 29.96
N GLU A 784 -16.77 -50.72 29.26
CA GLU A 784 -16.97 -51.17 27.89
C GLU A 784 -16.36 -50.22 26.84
N LEU A 785 -16.13 -48.94 27.19
CA LEU A 785 -15.37 -47.98 26.39
C LEU A 785 -13.86 -48.27 26.47
N GLU A 786 -13.36 -48.49 27.68
CA GLU A 786 -11.97 -48.85 28.03
C GLU A 786 -11.53 -50.13 27.30
N LYS A 787 -12.31 -51.21 27.39
CA LYS A 787 -12.11 -52.46 26.62
C LYS A 787 -12.09 -52.30 25.10
N ARG A 788 -12.51 -51.17 24.55
CA ARG A 788 -12.60 -50.89 23.11
C ARG A 788 -11.57 -49.86 22.62
N HIS A 789 -10.76 -49.28 23.51
CA HIS A 789 -9.73 -48.31 23.19
C HIS A 789 -8.40 -48.74 23.82
N GLU A 790 -7.52 -49.40 23.07
CA GLU A 790 -6.22 -49.95 23.55
C GLU A 790 -5.19 -48.92 24.08
N ILE A 791 -5.55 -47.64 24.17
CA ILE A 791 -4.70 -46.55 24.69
C ILE A 791 -5.23 -45.94 26.00
N LEU A 792 -6.34 -46.49 26.52
CA LEU A 792 -6.87 -46.26 27.87
C LEU A 792 -6.71 -47.55 28.69
#